data_AF-A0A9W7SPA5-F1
#
_entry.id   AF-A0A9W7SPA5-F1
#
_cell.length_a   1.000
_cell.length_b   1.000
_cell.length_c   1.000
_cell.angle_alpha   90.00
_cell.angle_beta   90.00
_cell.angle_gamma   90.00
#
_symmetry.space_group_name_H-M   'P 1'
#
loop_
_entity.id
_entity.type
_entity.pdbx_description
1 polymer ?
#
loop_
_entity_poly.entity_id
_entity_poly.type
_entity_poly.pdbx_seq_one_letter_code
_entity_poly.pdbx_strand_id
1 'polypeptide(L)'
;MATVVLDQDFPCSLLIHIPFPTQRLAISALRALRVDEELSPLVQRSFALVAETHAAGADAVFAAQSADNAEQNVLRVDYKATTNRMLRVAVNGFFESLGLIIQIMEELDVDVLHEGGLEDLEGVQGVVKGNDGVEKVRKTILELAFWHHPSRVAWVTSERPGDGELHEMRSPEKMQPGYTFQTLFVTLSLILLAHGSFNPTEATISSTHHDLFTGLTTCREVVSSFLSRIEVLNTHTNAVISSNPDCLAEADAADALLAANNGSAIGRLFCVPTVLKDNYDASFTPTTAGCLALANSTTPNYNAPVVDALKKAGAIILAKVNLHELALEGLSVSSVGGQTINPYDYTRTPGGSSGGTGAAVAASFAVWGTGTDTVNSLRSPASANSLFSVRPTRGLISRAGVIPISYTQDAVGPIGRCVEDVATALTVMASVGYDEQDNATALVPAGVRGTDYTAHLYAGSLQGLRLGLVEGFFNRTPSPENDPVNEAMANVTSKLANTGATIVPITDPYYNATAIADLDTQRYEYRESMDSYLNRSAMSSTNNASVPKSLQDIYAIPPGDFLVIPSQHEYVRTALVSSTSNATYNAIQAGIRNLTLYLQQTFTSNALDAIIYPEQKNLVVPIGSPSQSGRNGILAALTGSPVVTVPVGFSNSTATAPEGVPIGMEILGRSWTEEKLLRIALQIQEIHRVRRTPGWAKEDVELVAHGSVPVVEPERRNIPPAYPVGTLGEN
;
A
#
# COMPACT_ATOMS: atom_id res chain seq x y z
N MET A 1 48.31 -20.20 -29.28
CA MET A 1 48.22 -19.00 -28.43
C MET A 1 47.09 -18.13 -28.96
N ALA A 2 45.88 -18.30 -28.44
CA ALA A 2 44.81 -17.35 -28.68
C ALA A 2 44.96 -16.26 -27.61
N THR A 3 45.23 -15.04 -28.04
CA THR A 3 45.35 -13.87 -27.17
C THR A 3 43.96 -13.56 -26.61
N VAL A 4 43.73 -13.84 -25.34
CA VAL A 4 42.49 -13.45 -24.64
C VAL A 4 42.49 -11.92 -24.55
N VAL A 5 41.60 -11.28 -25.29
CA VAL A 5 41.34 -9.84 -25.16
C VAL A 5 40.58 -9.66 -23.85
N LEU A 6 41.27 -9.19 -22.82
CA LEU A 6 40.64 -8.79 -21.56
C LEU A 6 39.78 -7.56 -21.81
N ASP A 7 38.54 -7.63 -21.36
CA ASP A 7 37.58 -6.53 -21.35
C ASP A 7 38.09 -5.43 -20.40
N GLN A 8 38.68 -4.36 -20.94
CA GLN A 8 39.38 -3.34 -20.14
C GLN A 8 38.44 -2.57 -19.20
N ASP A 9 37.15 -2.55 -19.51
CA ASP A 9 36.14 -1.83 -18.74
C ASP A 9 35.60 -2.65 -17.55
N PHE A 10 35.72 -3.99 -17.59
CA PHE A 10 35.24 -4.89 -16.53
C PHE A 10 36.29 -5.97 -16.16
N PRO A 11 37.32 -5.61 -15.37
CA PRO A 11 38.45 -6.50 -15.09
C PRO A 11 38.16 -7.64 -14.11
N CYS A 12 36.96 -7.71 -13.51
CA CYS A 12 36.57 -8.77 -12.58
C CYS A 12 35.41 -9.59 -13.16
N SER A 13 35.52 -10.92 -13.19
CA SER A 13 34.44 -11.81 -13.66
C SER A 13 34.14 -12.94 -12.67
N LEU A 14 32.88 -13.38 -12.66
CA LEU A 14 32.44 -14.56 -11.92
C LEU A 14 31.45 -15.35 -12.75
N LEU A 15 31.70 -16.65 -12.89
CA LEU A 15 30.79 -17.55 -13.57
C LEU A 15 30.16 -18.54 -12.58
N ILE A 16 28.84 -18.62 -12.60
CA ILE A 16 28.04 -19.50 -11.75
C ILE A 16 27.25 -20.45 -12.65
N HIS A 17 27.31 -21.74 -12.35
CA HIS A 17 26.48 -22.77 -13.00
C HIS A 17 25.47 -23.34 -12.01
N ILE A 18 24.19 -23.26 -12.36
CA ILE A 18 23.07 -23.73 -11.54
C ILE A 18 22.33 -24.84 -12.30
N PRO A 19 22.50 -26.12 -11.90
CA PRO A 19 21.79 -27.22 -12.54
C PRO A 19 20.33 -27.28 -12.08
N PHE A 20 19.41 -27.48 -13.02
CA PHE A 20 17.98 -27.67 -12.77
C PHE A 20 17.53 -29.11 -13.07
N PRO A 21 16.47 -29.61 -12.39
CA PRO A 21 15.92 -30.95 -12.62
C PRO A 21 15.54 -31.23 -14.07
N THR A 22 14.98 -30.23 -14.76
CA THR A 22 14.51 -30.31 -16.14
C THR A 22 14.87 -29.05 -16.92
N GLN A 23 14.97 -29.16 -18.25
CA GLN A 23 15.16 -28.00 -19.13
C GLN A 23 14.03 -26.95 -18.97
N ARG A 24 12.80 -27.38 -18.68
CA ARG A 24 11.66 -26.48 -18.47
C ARG A 24 11.87 -25.58 -17.25
N LEU A 25 12.32 -26.14 -16.12
CA LEU A 25 12.64 -25.35 -14.92
C LEU A 25 13.81 -24.39 -15.16
N ALA A 26 14.82 -24.84 -15.90
CA ALA A 26 15.94 -23.99 -16.28
C ALA A 26 15.48 -22.79 -17.16
N ILE A 27 14.55 -23.02 -18.08
CA ILE A 27 13.92 -21.95 -18.90
C ILE A 27 13.09 -20.99 -18.03
N SER A 28 12.32 -21.49 -17.08
CA SER A 28 11.55 -20.63 -16.16
C SER A 28 12.47 -19.76 -15.31
N ALA A 29 13.53 -20.34 -14.74
CA ALA A 29 14.53 -19.59 -13.99
C ALA A 29 15.25 -18.55 -14.88
N LEU A 30 15.62 -18.91 -16.11
CA LEU A 30 16.21 -17.98 -17.08
C LEU A 30 15.28 -16.78 -17.34
N ARG A 31 13.97 -17.03 -17.53
CA ARG A 31 12.98 -15.98 -17.79
C ARG A 31 12.81 -15.04 -16.61
N ALA A 32 12.67 -15.59 -15.40
CA ALA A 32 12.56 -14.80 -14.18
C ALA A 32 13.79 -13.91 -13.95
N LEU A 33 14.99 -14.43 -14.22
CA LEU A 33 16.25 -13.73 -13.98
C LEU A 33 16.63 -12.73 -15.08
N ARG A 34 16.11 -12.89 -16.31
CA ARG A 34 16.32 -11.95 -17.42
C ARG A 34 15.53 -10.63 -17.29
N VAL A 35 14.53 -10.56 -16.41
CA VAL A 35 13.83 -9.29 -16.11
C VAL A 35 14.78 -8.26 -15.47
N ASP A 36 15.92 -8.72 -14.95
CA ASP A 36 16.86 -7.97 -14.13
C ASP A 36 18.22 -7.79 -14.86
N GLU A 37 18.23 -7.86 -16.20
CA GLU A 37 19.46 -7.91 -17.02
C GLU A 37 20.26 -6.57 -17.06
N GLU A 38 19.70 -5.45 -16.60
CA GLU A 38 20.42 -4.16 -16.47
C GLU A 38 20.67 -3.74 -15.02
N LEU A 39 21.83 -4.14 -14.47
CA LEU A 39 22.32 -3.69 -13.17
C LEU A 39 23.47 -2.70 -13.33
N SER A 40 23.15 -1.41 -13.54
CA SER A 40 24.09 -0.28 -13.39
C SER A 40 25.25 -0.25 -14.40
N PRO A 41 25.80 0.93 -14.77
CA PRO A 41 27.00 1.04 -15.62
C PRO A 41 28.27 0.38 -15.02
N LEU A 42 28.21 -0.17 -13.81
CA LEU A 42 29.34 -0.70 -13.05
C LEU A 42 29.41 -2.23 -13.01
N VAL A 43 28.34 -2.94 -13.39
CA VAL A 43 28.23 -4.40 -13.39
C VAL A 43 27.46 -4.86 -14.63
N GLN A 44 27.98 -5.85 -15.35
CA GLN A 44 27.24 -6.55 -16.40
C GLN A 44 26.89 -7.96 -15.90
N ARG A 45 25.68 -8.39 -16.22
CA ARG A 45 25.22 -9.74 -15.93
C ARG A 45 24.58 -10.33 -17.19
N SER A 46 24.87 -11.59 -17.48
CA SER A 46 24.23 -12.29 -18.60
C SER A 46 23.87 -13.72 -18.22
N PHE A 47 22.81 -14.23 -18.86
CA PHE A 47 22.26 -15.54 -18.57
C PHE A 47 22.14 -16.39 -19.84
N ALA A 48 22.62 -17.63 -19.75
CA ALA A 48 22.53 -18.61 -20.83
C ALA A 48 22.16 -19.98 -20.29
N LEU A 49 21.42 -20.76 -21.07
CA LEU A 49 21.21 -22.17 -20.80
C LEU A 49 22.27 -22.99 -21.55
N VAL A 50 22.90 -23.91 -20.82
CA VAL A 50 23.91 -24.82 -21.35
C VAL A 50 23.53 -26.26 -20.99
N ALA A 51 23.97 -27.19 -21.83
CA ALA A 51 23.87 -28.61 -21.53
C ALA A 51 24.85 -28.98 -20.41
N GLU A 52 24.48 -29.94 -19.57
CA GLU A 52 25.32 -30.47 -18.51
C GLU A 52 26.55 -31.17 -19.13
N THR A 53 27.72 -30.53 -19.10
CA THR A 53 28.96 -31.14 -19.57
C THR A 53 29.58 -31.96 -18.45
N HIS A 54 29.44 -33.29 -18.50
CA HIS A 54 30.25 -34.17 -17.66
C HIS A 54 31.74 -33.97 -18.03
N ALA A 55 32.55 -33.52 -17.07
CA ALA A 55 34.00 -33.46 -17.21
C ALA A 55 34.56 -34.89 -17.28
N ALA A 56 34.60 -35.49 -18.47
CA ALA A 56 35.30 -36.75 -18.70
C ALA A 56 36.81 -36.47 -18.83
N GLY A 57 37.56 -36.86 -17.80
CA GLY A 57 39.01 -36.95 -17.89
C GLY A 57 39.44 -37.97 -18.96
N ALA A 58 40.53 -37.63 -19.66
CA ALA A 58 41.40 -38.50 -20.45
C ALA A 58 40.79 -39.80 -21.02
N ASP A 59 39.84 -39.71 -21.95
CA ASP A 59 39.67 -40.67 -23.05
C ASP A 59 38.76 -40.05 -24.13
N ALA A 60 39.33 -39.06 -24.83
CA ALA A 60 38.70 -38.37 -25.94
C ALA A 60 38.95 -39.14 -27.26
N VAL A 61 38.12 -40.14 -27.59
CA VAL A 61 38.02 -40.65 -28.98
C VAL A 61 36.58 -41.01 -29.41
N PHE A 62 35.57 -41.14 -28.53
CA PHE A 62 34.23 -41.63 -28.96
C PHE A 62 33.01 -40.74 -28.68
N ALA A 63 33.15 -39.53 -28.18
CA ALA A 63 32.01 -38.67 -27.81
C ALA A 63 31.68 -37.54 -28.82
N ALA A 64 31.84 -37.78 -30.12
CA ALA A 64 31.57 -36.76 -31.16
C ALA A 64 30.20 -36.93 -31.87
N GLN A 65 29.26 -37.70 -31.32
CA GLN A 65 27.96 -37.97 -31.99
C GLN A 65 26.70 -37.85 -31.12
N SER A 66 26.76 -37.27 -29.92
CA SER A 66 25.55 -37.07 -29.07
C SER A 66 25.35 -35.66 -28.51
N ALA A 67 26.00 -34.64 -29.06
CA ALA A 67 25.90 -33.27 -28.55
C ALA A 67 24.63 -32.52 -28.98
N ASP A 68 23.89 -32.99 -29.99
CA ASP A 68 22.73 -32.28 -30.56
C ASP A 68 21.39 -32.52 -29.82
N ASN A 69 21.36 -33.37 -28.79
CA ASN A 69 20.14 -33.69 -28.02
C ASN A 69 20.32 -33.60 -26.49
N ALA A 70 21.37 -32.93 -26.00
CA ALA A 70 21.57 -32.77 -24.57
C ALA A 70 20.62 -31.69 -24.00
N GLU A 71 19.76 -32.06 -23.05
CA GLU A 71 18.85 -31.12 -22.40
C GLU A 71 19.64 -29.97 -21.75
N GLN A 72 19.33 -28.73 -22.13
CA GLN A 72 19.96 -27.53 -21.58
C GLN A 72 19.36 -27.19 -20.21
N ASN A 73 19.67 -28.00 -19.22
CA ASN A 73 19.14 -27.90 -17.86
C ASN A 73 20.06 -27.12 -16.90
N VAL A 74 21.20 -26.58 -17.36
CA VAL A 74 22.10 -25.78 -16.51
C VAL A 74 21.97 -24.30 -16.88
N LEU A 75 21.61 -23.47 -15.91
CA LEU A 75 21.66 -22.02 -16.04
C LEU A 75 23.08 -21.53 -15.75
N ARG A 76 23.71 -20.95 -16.75
CA ARG A 76 24.96 -20.23 -16.66
C ARG A 76 24.70 -18.75 -16.43
N VAL A 77 25.24 -18.22 -15.34
CA VAL A 77 25.20 -16.80 -14.99
C VAL A 77 26.61 -16.24 -15.04
N ASP A 78 26.83 -15.25 -15.89
CA ASP A 78 28.11 -14.57 -16.06
C ASP A 78 28.01 -13.15 -15.51
N TYR A 79 28.85 -12.84 -14.53
CA TYR A 79 29.02 -11.51 -13.98
C TYR A 79 30.33 -10.92 -14.43
N LYS A 80 30.29 -9.67 -14.86
CA LYS A 80 31.47 -8.82 -15.05
C LYS A 80 31.31 -7.55 -14.24
N ALA A 81 32.37 -7.07 -13.61
CA ALA A 81 32.31 -5.88 -12.76
C ALA A 81 33.59 -5.03 -12.89
N THR A 82 33.41 -3.73 -12.70
CA THR A 82 34.52 -2.75 -12.65
C THR A 82 35.44 -2.98 -11.43
N THR A 83 34.91 -3.55 -10.34
CA THR A 83 35.68 -3.87 -9.12
C THR A 83 35.16 -5.14 -8.41
N ASN A 84 36.02 -5.80 -7.64
CA ASN A 84 35.67 -6.94 -6.78
C ASN A 84 34.58 -6.63 -5.74
N ARG A 85 34.48 -5.38 -5.28
CA ARG A 85 33.45 -4.96 -4.33
C ARG A 85 32.07 -4.97 -4.98
N MET A 86 31.97 -4.48 -6.21
CA MET A 86 30.72 -4.48 -6.98
C MET A 86 30.30 -5.89 -7.35
N LEU A 87 31.26 -6.76 -7.70
CA LEU A 87 31.01 -8.18 -7.96
C LEU A 87 30.39 -8.88 -6.74
N ARG A 88 30.90 -8.64 -5.52
CA ARG A 88 30.33 -9.22 -4.29
C ARG A 88 28.92 -8.72 -3.98
N VAL A 89 28.66 -7.43 -4.17
CA VAL A 89 27.32 -6.85 -3.92
C VAL A 89 26.30 -7.43 -4.89
N ALA A 90 26.65 -7.52 -6.18
CA ALA A 90 25.77 -8.06 -7.21
C ALA A 90 25.47 -9.56 -7.02
N VAL A 91 26.44 -10.33 -6.55
CA VAL A 91 26.28 -11.78 -6.30
C VAL A 91 25.46 -12.05 -5.05
N ASN A 92 25.59 -11.24 -4.00
CA ASN A 92 24.78 -11.39 -2.79
C ASN A 92 23.29 -11.11 -3.07
N GLY A 93 22.97 -10.06 -3.83
CA GLY A 93 21.59 -9.79 -4.24
C GLY A 93 20.99 -10.92 -5.10
N PHE A 94 21.81 -11.58 -5.92
CA PHE A 94 21.38 -12.72 -6.73
C PHE A 94 21.02 -13.96 -5.91
N PHE A 95 21.77 -14.27 -4.85
CA PHE A 95 21.43 -15.41 -3.98
C PHE A 95 20.19 -15.13 -3.12
N GLU A 96 19.85 -13.88 -2.85
CA GLU A 96 18.56 -13.51 -2.25
C GLU A 96 17.40 -13.75 -3.23
N SER A 97 17.56 -13.39 -4.51
CA SER A 97 16.58 -13.71 -5.57
C SER A 97 16.47 -15.22 -5.83
N LEU A 98 17.59 -15.96 -5.78
CA LEU A 98 17.60 -17.42 -5.95
C LEU A 98 16.96 -18.14 -4.75
N GLY A 99 17.11 -17.60 -3.53
CA GLY A 99 16.42 -18.11 -2.33
C GLY A 99 14.90 -18.05 -2.48
N LEU A 100 14.38 -16.99 -3.12
CA LEU A 100 12.95 -16.86 -3.44
C LEU A 100 12.50 -17.88 -4.49
N ILE A 101 13.34 -18.15 -5.50
CA ILE A 101 13.06 -19.18 -6.53
C ILE A 101 13.04 -20.58 -5.92
N ILE A 102 13.96 -20.88 -4.99
CA ILE A 102 13.99 -22.16 -4.27
C ILE A 102 12.76 -22.31 -3.36
N GLN A 103 12.32 -21.23 -2.72
CA GLN A 103 11.11 -21.23 -1.89
C GLN A 103 9.84 -21.49 -2.72
N ILE A 104 9.76 -20.94 -3.94
CA ILE A 104 8.69 -21.25 -4.90
C ILE A 104 8.76 -22.72 -5.35
N MET A 105 9.97 -23.27 -5.53
CA MET A 105 10.15 -24.68 -5.87
C MET A 105 9.77 -25.63 -4.72
N GLU A 106 10.01 -25.25 -3.47
CA GLU A 106 9.60 -26.02 -2.29
C GLU A 106 8.07 -25.99 -2.12
N GLU A 107 7.41 -24.84 -2.31
CA GLU A 107 5.94 -24.74 -2.25
C GLU A 107 5.24 -25.57 -3.34
N LEU A 108 5.84 -25.71 -4.52
CA LEU A 108 5.35 -26.59 -5.60
C LEU A 108 5.57 -28.09 -5.33
N ASP A 109 6.40 -28.47 -4.34
CA ASP A 109 6.69 -29.87 -3.97
C ASP A 109 5.88 -30.35 -2.75
N VAL A 110 5.20 -29.43 -2.03
CA VAL A 110 4.31 -29.78 -0.90
C VAL A 110 3.04 -30.49 -1.36
N ASP A 111 2.56 -30.20 -2.58
CA ASP A 111 1.38 -30.86 -3.16
C ASP A 111 1.63 -32.34 -3.46
N VAL A 112 2.88 -32.74 -3.70
CA VAL A 112 3.28 -34.14 -3.95
C VAL A 112 3.28 -34.96 -2.65
N LEU A 113 3.54 -34.32 -1.50
CA LEU A 113 3.54 -34.99 -0.19
C LEU A 113 2.13 -35.30 0.33
N HIS A 114 1.12 -34.51 -0.07
CA HIS A 114 -0.26 -34.73 0.33
C HIS A 114 -0.96 -35.86 -0.44
N GLU A 115 -0.58 -36.14 -1.70
CA GLU A 115 -1.16 -37.23 -2.50
C GLU A 115 -0.55 -38.62 -2.21
N GLY A 116 0.52 -38.70 -1.41
CA GLY A 116 1.28 -39.94 -1.13
C GLY A 116 0.79 -40.81 0.03
N GLY A 117 -0.21 -40.38 0.81
CA GLY A 117 -0.83 -41.21 1.86
C GLY A 117 0.11 -41.62 3.00
N LEU A 118 0.66 -40.65 3.74
CA LEU A 118 1.37 -40.87 5.00
C LEU A 118 0.59 -40.21 6.16
N GLU A 119 -0.43 -40.89 6.67
CA GLU A 119 -1.25 -40.44 7.81
C GLU A 119 -0.62 -40.71 9.20
N ASP A 120 0.55 -41.37 9.29
CA ASP A 120 1.08 -41.86 10.58
C ASP A 120 2.39 -41.19 11.05
N LEU A 121 2.37 -39.88 11.30
CA LEU A 121 3.40 -39.22 12.13
C LEU A 121 2.81 -38.42 13.31
N GLU A 122 1.64 -38.84 13.82
CA GLU A 122 1.24 -38.53 15.19
C GLU A 122 2.05 -39.41 16.18
N GLY A 123 3.25 -38.97 16.56
CA GLY A 123 4.06 -39.83 17.42
C GLY A 123 5.43 -39.32 17.87
N VAL A 124 5.68 -38.03 18.03
CA VAL A 124 6.85 -37.56 18.79
C VAL A 124 6.47 -36.41 19.72
N GLN A 125 6.10 -36.77 20.95
CA GLN A 125 6.06 -35.84 22.07
C GLN A 125 7.48 -35.34 22.40
N GLY A 126 7.64 -34.02 22.47
CA GLY A 126 8.65 -33.38 23.31
C GLY A 126 9.52 -32.32 22.64
N VAL A 127 9.02 -31.09 22.52
CA VAL A 127 9.89 -29.88 22.62
C VAL A 127 9.14 -28.76 23.35
N VAL A 128 9.68 -28.39 24.51
CA VAL A 128 9.30 -27.23 25.31
C VAL A 128 10.01 -25.97 24.76
N LYS A 129 9.29 -24.85 24.80
CA LYS A 129 9.71 -23.43 24.69
C LYS A 129 11.22 -23.16 24.81
N GLY A 130 11.79 -22.51 23.78
CA GLY A 130 13.11 -21.91 23.80
C GLY A 130 13.44 -21.23 22.47
N ASN A 131 13.96 -20.01 22.52
CA ASN A 131 13.97 -19.02 21.45
C ASN A 131 15.16 -19.17 20.47
N ASP A 132 15.40 -20.35 19.89
CA ASP A 132 16.58 -20.64 19.03
C ASP A 132 16.24 -21.34 17.69
N GLY A 133 15.02 -21.18 17.17
CA GLY A 133 14.53 -21.91 15.99
C GLY A 133 15.04 -21.42 14.62
N VAL A 134 15.37 -20.14 14.47
CA VAL A 134 15.65 -19.55 13.15
C VAL A 134 17.09 -19.81 12.69
N GLU A 135 18.03 -19.94 13.61
CA GLU A 135 19.44 -20.20 13.27
C GLU A 135 19.73 -21.68 13.05
N LYS A 136 18.94 -22.58 13.69
CA LYS A 136 19.02 -24.03 13.46
C LYS A 136 18.39 -24.45 12.14
N VAL A 137 17.26 -23.86 11.74
CA VAL A 137 16.66 -24.15 10.42
C VAL A 137 17.55 -23.64 9.29
N ARG A 138 18.19 -22.47 9.45
CA ARG A 138 19.15 -21.95 8.46
C ARG A 138 20.41 -22.81 8.35
N LYS A 139 20.88 -23.37 9.47
CA LYS A 139 22.02 -24.30 9.49
C LYS A 139 21.66 -25.68 8.93
N THR A 140 20.45 -26.16 9.20
CA THR A 140 19.93 -27.42 8.63
C THR A 140 19.63 -27.29 7.13
N ILE A 141 19.21 -26.13 6.61
CA ILE A 141 19.04 -25.88 5.17
C ILE A 141 20.40 -25.79 4.46
N LEU A 142 21.40 -25.18 5.10
CA LEU A 142 22.78 -25.18 4.57
C LEU A 142 23.48 -26.54 4.69
N GLU A 143 23.11 -27.37 5.68
CA GLU A 143 23.66 -28.73 5.83
C GLU A 143 22.90 -29.77 4.98
N LEU A 144 21.60 -29.59 4.69
CA LEU A 144 20.79 -30.47 3.82
C LEU A 144 20.99 -30.19 2.33
N ALA A 145 21.17 -28.93 1.94
CA ALA A 145 21.54 -28.57 0.56
C ALA A 145 22.88 -29.19 0.12
N PHE A 146 23.71 -29.62 1.07
CA PHE A 146 25.01 -30.22 0.81
C PHE A 146 25.05 -31.76 0.87
N TRP A 147 23.99 -32.47 1.28
CA TRP A 147 24.17 -33.89 1.64
C TRP A 147 23.27 -34.95 1.01
N HIS A 148 22.19 -34.65 0.29
CA HIS A 148 21.30 -35.72 -0.21
C HIS A 148 20.99 -35.68 -1.72
N HIS A 149 22.03 -35.66 -2.57
CA HIS A 149 22.05 -36.42 -3.85
C HIS A 149 23.48 -36.42 -4.44
N PRO A 150 24.11 -37.58 -4.78
CA PRO A 150 25.53 -37.61 -5.19
C PRO A 150 25.84 -37.07 -6.59
N SER A 151 24.87 -36.51 -7.33
CA SER A 151 25.04 -36.23 -8.77
C SER A 151 24.82 -34.78 -9.21
N ARG A 152 24.54 -33.80 -8.33
CA ARG A 152 24.32 -32.41 -8.75
C ARG A 152 24.87 -31.41 -7.72
N VAL A 153 26.08 -30.90 -7.97
CA VAL A 153 26.72 -29.86 -7.15
C VAL A 153 26.82 -28.60 -8.01
N ALA A 154 26.51 -27.41 -7.48
CA ALA A 154 26.79 -26.16 -8.16
C ALA A 154 28.30 -25.87 -8.12
N TRP A 155 28.91 -25.52 -9.25
CA TRP A 155 30.34 -25.16 -9.32
C TRP A 155 30.54 -23.72 -9.77
N VAL A 156 31.55 -23.07 -9.18
CA VAL A 156 31.87 -21.65 -9.37
C VAL A 156 33.29 -21.55 -9.91
N THR A 157 33.49 -20.79 -10.99
CA THR A 157 34.82 -20.51 -11.54
C THR A 157 35.06 -19.00 -11.55
N SER A 158 36.20 -18.57 -10.99
CA SER A 158 36.65 -17.17 -11.00
C SER A 158 38.02 -17.06 -11.67
N GLU A 159 38.20 -16.15 -12.62
CA GLU A 159 39.51 -15.84 -13.18
C GLU A 159 40.08 -14.55 -12.56
N ARG A 160 41.35 -14.60 -12.13
CA ARG A 160 42.10 -13.42 -11.66
C ARG A 160 43.18 -13.04 -12.68
N PRO A 161 43.45 -11.75 -12.92
CA PRO A 161 44.71 -11.35 -13.53
C PRO A 161 45.82 -11.52 -12.48
N GLY A 162 46.64 -12.58 -12.58
CA GLY A 162 47.91 -12.65 -11.86
C GLY A 162 48.38 -14.01 -11.35
N ASP A 163 47.49 -14.96 -11.04
CA ASP A 163 47.88 -16.25 -10.44
C ASP A 163 47.27 -17.42 -11.25
N GLY A 164 48.14 -18.23 -11.86
CA GLY A 164 47.77 -19.30 -12.79
C GLY A 164 47.40 -20.64 -12.15
N GLU A 165 46.43 -20.69 -11.23
CA GLU A 165 45.87 -21.96 -10.75
C GLU A 165 44.33 -21.95 -10.70
N LEU A 166 43.72 -22.89 -11.44
CA LEU A 166 42.31 -23.28 -11.34
C LEU A 166 42.16 -24.21 -10.12
N HIS A 167 41.30 -23.87 -9.15
CA HIS A 167 40.95 -24.77 -8.05
C HIS A 167 39.60 -25.45 -8.31
N GLU A 168 39.63 -26.77 -8.51
CA GLU A 168 38.46 -27.67 -8.59
C GLU A 168 38.39 -28.49 -7.28
N MET A 169 37.25 -28.50 -6.57
CA MET A 169 37.04 -29.38 -5.41
C MET A 169 36.29 -30.65 -5.86
N ARG A 170 36.85 -31.85 -5.60
CA ARG A 170 36.23 -33.16 -5.89
C ARG A 170 35.93 -33.97 -4.61
N SER A 171 34.90 -34.82 -4.67
CA SER A 171 34.49 -35.79 -3.63
C SER A 171 34.52 -37.27 -4.15
N PRO A 172 34.44 -38.30 -3.28
CA PRO A 172 34.74 -39.71 -3.62
C PRO A 172 33.52 -40.64 -3.87
N GLU A 173 33.84 -41.84 -4.39
CA GLU A 173 33.06 -42.89 -5.08
C GLU A 173 31.96 -43.71 -4.34
N LYS A 174 31.02 -44.24 -5.19
CA LYS A 174 30.29 -45.56 -5.22
C LYS A 174 28.95 -45.78 -4.50
N MET A 175 27.88 -46.08 -5.28
CA MET A 175 26.97 -47.27 -5.14
C MET A 175 25.94 -47.42 -6.30
N GLN A 176 25.37 -48.62 -6.49
CA GLN A 176 24.64 -49.19 -7.65
C GLN A 176 23.07 -49.11 -7.60
N PRO A 177 22.31 -49.46 -8.68
CA PRO A 177 20.98 -48.90 -8.99
C PRO A 177 19.75 -49.84 -8.93
N GLY A 178 18.54 -49.25 -8.90
CA GLY A 178 17.21 -49.84 -9.21
C GLY A 178 16.11 -49.02 -8.48
N TYR A 179 15.13 -48.37 -9.12
CA TYR A 179 13.94 -48.92 -9.77
C TYR A 179 13.27 -47.87 -10.72
N THR A 180 12.34 -48.36 -11.54
CA THR A 180 11.72 -47.88 -12.80
C THR A 180 10.91 -46.57 -12.81
N PHE A 181 11.01 -45.82 -13.92
CA PHE A 181 10.66 -44.40 -14.14
C PHE A 181 9.36 -44.12 -14.94
N GLN A 182 8.42 -45.07 -15.04
CA GLN A 182 7.40 -45.02 -16.11
C GLN A 182 5.98 -44.56 -15.71
N THR A 183 5.71 -44.29 -14.43
CA THR A 183 4.34 -43.94 -13.96
C THR A 183 4.16 -42.45 -13.61
N LEU A 184 5.23 -41.64 -13.63
CA LEU A 184 5.21 -40.24 -13.16
C LEU A 184 4.88 -39.19 -14.24
N PHE A 185 4.84 -39.57 -15.52
CA PHE A 185 4.69 -38.61 -16.63
C PHE A 185 3.25 -38.17 -16.91
N VAL A 186 2.25 -38.94 -16.48
CA VAL A 186 0.84 -38.66 -16.79
C VAL A 186 0.17 -37.77 -15.72
N THR A 187 0.63 -37.82 -14.47
CA THR A 187 0.12 -36.96 -13.38
C THR A 187 0.71 -35.54 -13.42
N LEU A 188 2.00 -35.39 -13.76
CA LEU A 188 2.65 -34.07 -13.81
C LEU A 188 2.12 -33.15 -14.94
N SER A 189 1.61 -33.73 -16.03
CA SER A 189 1.05 -32.95 -17.15
C SER A 189 -0.32 -32.33 -16.84
N LEU A 190 -1.03 -32.85 -15.83
CA LEU A 190 -2.31 -32.32 -15.36
C LEU A 190 -2.13 -31.26 -14.26
N ILE A 191 -1.05 -31.32 -13.48
CA ILE A 191 -0.74 -30.33 -12.43
C ILE A 191 -0.13 -29.04 -13.03
N LEU A 192 0.58 -29.14 -14.15
CA LEU A 192 1.16 -27.98 -14.87
C LEU A 192 0.14 -27.12 -15.66
N LEU A 193 -1.16 -27.40 -15.53
CA LEU A 193 -2.27 -26.61 -16.08
C LEU A 193 -3.09 -25.88 -14.99
N ALA A 194 -2.83 -26.11 -13.70
CA ALA A 194 -3.38 -25.29 -12.64
C ALA A 194 -2.61 -23.98 -12.55
N HIS A 195 -2.97 -23.00 -13.39
CA HIS A 195 -2.67 -21.60 -13.08
C HIS A 195 -3.47 -21.28 -11.82
N GLY A 196 -2.80 -21.18 -10.66
CA GLY A 196 -3.44 -20.63 -9.47
C GLY A 196 -3.94 -19.23 -9.81
N SER A 197 -5.22 -18.96 -9.58
CA SER A 197 -5.78 -17.61 -9.78
C SER A 197 -5.03 -16.60 -8.92
N PHE A 198 -4.81 -15.38 -9.44
CA PHE A 198 -4.22 -14.28 -8.68
C PHE A 198 -4.90 -14.11 -7.31
N ASN A 199 -4.11 -13.96 -6.23
CA ASN A 199 -4.63 -13.79 -4.88
C ASN A 199 -4.68 -12.30 -4.48
N PRO A 200 -5.85 -11.66 -4.47
CA PRO A 200 -6.01 -10.24 -4.10
C PRO A 200 -5.89 -9.92 -2.60
N THR A 201 -5.95 -10.92 -1.70
CA THR A 201 -6.23 -10.72 -0.26
C THR A 201 -5.19 -9.85 0.46
N GLU A 202 -3.91 -9.96 0.17
CA GLU A 202 -2.88 -9.03 0.67
C GLU A 202 -1.94 -8.61 -0.45
N ALA A 203 -2.45 -8.59 -1.70
CA ALA A 203 -1.66 -8.17 -2.84
C ALA A 203 -1.13 -6.74 -2.64
N THR A 204 0.13 -6.53 -2.96
CA THR A 204 0.80 -5.23 -2.97
C THR A 204 1.00 -4.78 -4.41
N ILE A 205 1.47 -3.55 -4.61
CA ILE A 205 1.91 -3.10 -5.95
C ILE A 205 3.00 -4.04 -6.47
N SER A 206 3.96 -4.40 -5.61
CA SER A 206 5.08 -5.27 -5.97
C SER A 206 4.64 -6.69 -6.35
N SER A 207 3.74 -7.31 -5.58
CA SER A 207 3.27 -8.67 -5.90
C SER A 207 2.39 -8.67 -7.15
N THR A 208 1.56 -7.64 -7.34
CA THR A 208 0.76 -7.49 -8.56
C THR A 208 1.65 -7.38 -9.80
N HIS A 209 2.66 -6.51 -9.76
CA HIS A 209 3.63 -6.40 -10.84
C HIS A 209 4.44 -7.69 -11.05
N HIS A 210 4.80 -8.40 -9.97
CA HIS A 210 5.49 -9.68 -10.08
C HIS A 210 4.67 -10.68 -10.88
N ASP A 211 3.42 -10.90 -10.52
CA ASP A 211 2.56 -11.90 -11.18
C ASP A 211 2.27 -11.51 -12.64
N LEU A 212 2.09 -10.22 -12.91
CA LEU A 212 1.87 -9.71 -14.26
C LEU A 212 3.10 -9.85 -15.15
N PHE A 213 4.27 -9.40 -14.70
CA PHE A 213 5.48 -9.36 -15.52
C PHE A 213 6.16 -10.73 -15.67
N THR A 214 5.88 -11.67 -14.78
CA THR A 214 6.28 -13.08 -14.93
C THR A 214 5.30 -13.89 -15.77
N GLY A 215 4.12 -13.34 -16.09
CA GLY A 215 3.07 -14.01 -16.85
C GLY A 215 2.33 -15.08 -16.04
N LEU A 216 2.36 -15.01 -14.70
CA LEU A 216 1.55 -15.86 -13.81
C LEU A 216 0.07 -15.47 -13.86
N THR A 217 -0.22 -14.21 -14.18
CA THR A 217 -1.58 -13.71 -14.37
C THR A 217 -1.63 -12.64 -15.46
N THR A 218 -2.85 -12.28 -15.84
CA THR A 218 -3.16 -11.15 -16.73
C THR A 218 -3.74 -9.98 -15.96
N CYS A 219 -3.70 -8.79 -16.53
CA CYS A 219 -4.34 -7.62 -15.94
C CYS A 219 -5.85 -7.83 -15.81
N ARG A 220 -6.47 -8.48 -16.81
CA ARG A 220 -7.86 -8.89 -16.75
C ARG A 220 -8.17 -9.76 -15.54
N GLU A 221 -7.37 -10.77 -15.26
CA GLU A 221 -7.56 -11.64 -14.08
C GLU A 221 -7.34 -10.90 -12.77
N VAL A 222 -6.30 -10.06 -12.67
CA VAL A 222 -6.06 -9.21 -11.51
C VAL A 222 -7.30 -8.37 -11.21
N VAL A 223 -7.80 -7.61 -12.19
CA VAL A 223 -8.97 -6.74 -12.02
C VAL A 223 -10.23 -7.57 -11.70
N SER A 224 -10.43 -8.69 -12.39
CA SER A 224 -11.58 -9.58 -12.16
C SER A 224 -11.59 -10.16 -10.74
N SER A 225 -10.43 -10.49 -10.17
CA SER A 225 -10.32 -11.02 -8.80
C SER A 225 -10.81 -10.01 -7.76
N PHE A 226 -10.47 -8.73 -7.92
CA PHE A 226 -10.93 -7.67 -7.02
C PHE A 226 -12.43 -7.36 -7.23
N LEU A 227 -12.93 -7.39 -8.47
CA LEU A 227 -14.36 -7.21 -8.74
C LEU A 227 -15.20 -8.35 -8.14
N SER A 228 -14.75 -9.60 -8.23
CA SER A 228 -15.39 -10.74 -7.56
C SER A 228 -15.47 -10.54 -6.05
N ARG A 229 -14.40 -10.02 -5.43
CA ARG A 229 -14.41 -9.69 -4.00
C ARG A 229 -15.39 -8.58 -3.66
N ILE A 230 -15.41 -7.51 -4.46
CA ILE A 230 -16.38 -6.42 -4.25
C ILE A 230 -17.80 -6.96 -4.33
N GLU A 231 -18.12 -7.78 -5.32
CA GLU A 231 -19.45 -8.35 -5.51
C GLU A 231 -19.89 -9.20 -4.31
N VAL A 232 -19.01 -10.08 -3.82
CA VAL A 232 -19.34 -11.01 -2.73
C VAL A 232 -19.31 -10.35 -1.36
N LEU A 233 -18.30 -9.51 -1.11
CA LEU A 233 -17.94 -9.09 0.25
C LEU A 233 -18.34 -7.66 0.59
N ASN A 234 -18.70 -6.80 -0.38
CA ASN A 234 -19.05 -5.40 -0.08
C ASN A 234 -20.28 -5.31 0.84
N THR A 235 -21.14 -6.31 0.90
CA THR A 235 -22.26 -6.39 1.86
C THR A 235 -21.83 -6.33 3.33
N HIS A 236 -20.59 -6.71 3.67
CA HIS A 236 -20.05 -6.63 5.03
C HIS A 236 -19.61 -5.21 5.43
N THR A 237 -19.30 -4.36 4.45
CA THR A 237 -18.66 -3.05 4.71
C THR A 237 -19.45 -1.87 4.14
N ASN A 238 -20.24 -2.10 3.10
CA ASN A 238 -20.95 -1.07 2.33
C ASN A 238 -20.02 0.10 1.93
N ALA A 239 -18.82 -0.25 1.48
CA ALA A 239 -17.72 0.69 1.23
C ALA A 239 -17.74 1.28 -0.18
N VAL A 240 -18.19 0.53 -1.18
CA VAL A 240 -18.25 0.97 -2.59
C VAL A 240 -19.55 1.71 -2.86
N ILE A 241 -19.47 2.89 -3.49
CA ILE A 241 -20.64 3.72 -3.85
C ILE A 241 -21.05 3.54 -5.31
N SER A 242 -20.08 3.39 -6.22
CA SER A 242 -20.31 3.16 -7.65
C SER A 242 -19.09 2.51 -8.29
N SER A 243 -19.31 1.55 -9.18
CA SER A 243 -18.25 0.88 -9.95
C SER A 243 -17.82 1.72 -11.15
N ASN A 244 -16.55 1.64 -11.54
CA ASN A 244 -16.07 2.16 -12.83
C ASN A 244 -16.50 1.18 -13.94
N PRO A 245 -17.43 1.55 -14.84
CA PRO A 245 -17.90 0.65 -15.90
C PRO A 245 -16.80 0.28 -16.91
N ASP A 246 -15.73 1.06 -17.00
CA ASP A 246 -14.68 0.90 -18.00
C ASP A 246 -13.50 0.04 -17.51
N CYS A 247 -13.43 -0.30 -16.21
CA CYS A 247 -12.21 -0.89 -15.62
C CYS A 247 -11.78 -2.23 -16.23
N LEU A 248 -12.74 -3.06 -16.70
CA LEU A 248 -12.43 -4.30 -17.41
C LEU A 248 -11.84 -4.04 -18.81
N ALA A 249 -12.34 -3.03 -19.53
CA ALA A 249 -11.80 -2.64 -20.83
C ALA A 249 -10.43 -1.95 -20.68
N GLU A 250 -10.24 -1.17 -19.62
CA GLU A 250 -8.93 -0.62 -19.24
C GLU A 250 -7.92 -1.74 -18.92
N ALA A 251 -8.37 -2.83 -18.27
CA ALA A 251 -7.53 -4.00 -18.01
C ALA A 251 -7.13 -4.74 -19.30
N ASP A 252 -8.09 -4.98 -20.21
CA ASP A 252 -7.81 -5.61 -21.51
C ASP A 252 -6.83 -4.76 -22.34
N ALA A 253 -6.97 -3.43 -22.29
CA ALA A 253 -6.04 -2.51 -22.96
C ALA A 253 -4.64 -2.53 -22.31
N ALA A 254 -4.55 -2.69 -21.00
CA ALA A 254 -3.28 -2.88 -20.31
C ALA A 254 -2.61 -4.19 -20.73
N ASP A 255 -3.33 -5.31 -20.80
CA ASP A 255 -2.79 -6.58 -21.31
C ASP A 255 -2.26 -6.45 -22.74
N ALA A 256 -3.00 -5.78 -23.63
CA ALA A 256 -2.55 -5.50 -24.99
C ALA A 256 -1.27 -4.64 -25.02
N LEU A 257 -1.17 -3.65 -24.14
CA LEU A 257 0.02 -2.80 -24.01
C LEU A 257 1.23 -3.58 -23.49
N LEU A 258 1.03 -4.43 -22.48
CA LEU A 258 2.06 -5.30 -21.92
C LEU A 258 2.63 -6.24 -23.00
N ALA A 259 1.75 -6.86 -23.79
CA ALA A 259 2.12 -7.71 -24.91
C ALA A 259 2.88 -6.94 -26.01
N ALA A 260 2.40 -5.73 -26.37
CA ALA A 260 3.02 -4.90 -27.40
C ALA A 260 4.43 -4.41 -27.01
N ASN A 261 4.69 -4.21 -25.71
CA ASN A 261 5.98 -3.78 -25.19
C ASN A 261 6.93 -4.96 -24.86
N ASN A 262 6.63 -6.19 -25.30
CA ASN A 262 7.41 -7.38 -24.96
C ASN A 262 7.68 -7.51 -23.44
N GLY A 263 6.72 -7.13 -22.59
CA GLY A 263 6.89 -7.16 -21.14
C GLY A 263 7.77 -6.05 -20.55
N SER A 264 8.18 -5.03 -21.33
CA SER A 264 9.14 -4.01 -20.89
C SER A 264 8.49 -2.72 -20.37
N ALA A 265 9.18 -2.08 -19.40
CA ALA A 265 9.00 -0.73 -18.82
C ALA A 265 7.57 -0.15 -18.86
N ILE A 266 6.81 -0.37 -17.79
CA ILE A 266 5.45 0.14 -17.63
C ILE A 266 5.32 0.98 -16.35
N GLY A 267 4.34 1.89 -16.29
CA GLY A 267 4.20 2.89 -15.23
C GLY A 267 4.17 2.32 -13.81
N ARG A 268 4.48 3.16 -12.81
CA ARG A 268 4.62 2.76 -11.39
C ARG A 268 3.38 2.11 -10.79
N LEU A 269 2.21 2.26 -11.41
CA LEU A 269 0.94 1.70 -10.96
C LEU A 269 0.32 0.82 -12.04
N PHE A 270 1.10 0.29 -12.97
CA PHE A 270 0.56 -0.45 -14.11
C PHE A 270 -0.28 -1.64 -13.68
N CYS A 271 -1.54 -1.64 -14.11
CA CYS A 271 -2.54 -2.62 -13.73
C CYS A 271 -2.81 -2.71 -12.21
N VAL A 272 -2.39 -1.74 -11.41
CA VAL A 272 -2.63 -1.74 -9.96
C VAL A 272 -4.08 -1.34 -9.69
N PRO A 273 -4.91 -2.22 -9.09
CA PRO A 273 -6.31 -1.90 -8.80
C PRO A 273 -6.41 -0.89 -7.66
N THR A 274 -7.13 0.19 -7.90
CA THR A 274 -7.21 1.37 -7.01
C THR A 274 -8.66 1.81 -6.84
N VAL A 275 -9.04 2.32 -5.66
CA VAL A 275 -10.34 2.98 -5.44
C VAL A 275 -10.19 4.48 -5.18
N LEU A 276 -11.18 5.25 -5.61
CA LEU A 276 -11.22 6.70 -5.39
C LEU A 276 -12.27 7.07 -4.36
N LYS A 277 -11.94 7.91 -3.38
CA LYS A 277 -12.97 8.55 -2.56
C LYS A 277 -13.93 9.36 -3.43
N ASP A 278 -15.24 9.31 -3.14
CA ASP A 278 -16.26 9.94 -3.99
C ASP A 278 -16.34 11.48 -3.93
N ASN A 279 -15.26 12.13 -3.51
CA ASN A 279 -15.07 13.57 -3.64
C ASN A 279 -14.00 13.95 -4.68
N TYR A 280 -13.43 12.99 -5.39
CA TYR A 280 -12.53 13.24 -6.54
C TYR A 280 -13.33 13.25 -7.84
N ASP A 281 -13.19 14.29 -8.65
CA ASP A 281 -13.72 14.29 -10.01
C ASP A 281 -13.10 13.19 -10.85
N ALA A 282 -13.95 12.37 -11.46
CA ALA A 282 -13.56 11.36 -12.43
C ALA A 282 -14.65 11.24 -13.50
N SER A 283 -14.25 11.08 -14.76
CA SER A 283 -15.16 11.16 -15.90
C SER A 283 -15.99 9.91 -16.17
N PHE A 284 -15.87 8.87 -15.34
CA PHE A 284 -16.59 7.60 -15.50
C PHE A 284 -17.89 7.51 -14.70
N THR A 285 -18.03 8.29 -13.62
CA THR A 285 -19.25 8.37 -12.78
C THR A 285 -19.43 9.77 -12.18
N PRO A 286 -20.65 10.15 -11.76
CA PRO A 286 -20.85 11.34 -10.93
C PRO A 286 -19.92 11.38 -9.71
N THR A 287 -19.60 12.59 -9.24
CA THR A 287 -18.83 12.82 -8.01
C THR A 287 -19.76 13.47 -7.01
N THR A 288 -20.24 12.68 -6.04
CA THR A 288 -21.41 13.06 -5.24
C THR A 288 -21.05 13.55 -3.84
N ALA A 289 -19.80 13.29 -3.40
CA ALA A 289 -19.41 13.40 -2.01
C ALA A 289 -20.41 12.71 -1.04
N GLY A 290 -21.07 11.65 -1.49
CA GLY A 290 -22.09 10.92 -0.75
C GLY A 290 -23.45 11.62 -0.65
N CYS A 291 -23.64 12.80 -1.24
CA CYS A 291 -24.81 13.64 -1.08
C CYS A 291 -25.81 13.49 -2.24
N LEU A 292 -27.09 13.21 -1.95
CA LEU A 292 -28.13 13.06 -2.99
C LEU A 292 -28.32 14.32 -3.84
N ALA A 293 -28.09 15.50 -3.27
CA ALA A 293 -28.09 16.78 -4.00
C ALA A 293 -27.12 16.79 -5.20
N LEU A 294 -26.05 16.00 -5.12
CA LEU A 294 -25.03 15.86 -6.16
C LEU A 294 -25.13 14.51 -6.90
N ALA A 295 -26.01 13.60 -6.49
CA ALA A 295 -26.17 12.29 -7.14
C ALA A 295 -26.67 12.39 -8.59
N ASN A 296 -27.50 13.40 -8.86
CA ASN A 296 -28.02 13.69 -10.21
C ASN A 296 -27.18 14.74 -10.96
N SER A 297 -26.01 15.13 -10.42
CA SER A 297 -25.09 16.01 -11.14
C SER A 297 -24.47 15.28 -12.34
N THR A 298 -24.10 16.03 -13.38
CA THR A 298 -23.43 15.44 -14.54
C THR A 298 -22.10 14.86 -14.11
N THR A 299 -21.77 13.69 -14.65
CA THR A 299 -20.41 13.16 -14.60
C THR A 299 -19.42 14.23 -15.07
N PRO A 300 -18.39 14.57 -14.27
CA PRO A 300 -17.39 15.56 -14.65
C PRO A 300 -16.84 15.28 -16.06
N ASN A 301 -16.75 16.31 -16.90
CA ASN A 301 -16.21 16.17 -18.25
C ASN A 301 -14.67 16.06 -18.29
N TYR A 302 -14.00 16.15 -17.14
CA TYR A 302 -12.58 15.91 -16.95
C TYR A 302 -12.32 15.27 -15.59
N ASN A 303 -11.16 14.63 -15.46
CA ASN A 303 -10.69 14.08 -14.18
C ASN A 303 -9.98 15.15 -13.36
N ALA A 304 -9.95 14.99 -12.04
CA ALA A 304 -9.00 15.73 -11.21
C ALA A 304 -7.56 15.48 -11.70
N PRO A 305 -6.63 16.45 -11.65
CA PRO A 305 -5.25 16.25 -12.11
C PRO A 305 -4.55 15.06 -11.47
N VAL A 306 -4.86 14.79 -10.20
CA VAL A 306 -4.36 13.61 -9.49
C VAL A 306 -4.88 12.32 -10.14
N VAL A 307 -6.16 12.25 -10.50
CA VAL A 307 -6.75 11.08 -11.16
C VAL A 307 -6.10 10.85 -12.53
N ASP A 308 -5.85 11.91 -13.31
CA ASP A 308 -5.10 11.79 -14.57
C ASP A 308 -3.67 11.28 -14.34
N ALA A 309 -2.98 11.74 -13.29
CA ALA A 309 -1.66 11.22 -12.93
C ALA A 309 -1.69 9.72 -12.59
N LEU A 310 -2.72 9.26 -11.86
CA LEU A 310 -2.92 7.83 -11.55
C LEU A 310 -3.15 7.00 -12.82
N LYS A 311 -4.07 7.43 -13.70
CA LYS A 311 -4.35 6.74 -14.97
C LYS A 311 -3.12 6.71 -15.87
N LYS A 312 -2.37 7.82 -15.95
CA LYS A 312 -1.11 7.90 -16.71
C LYS A 312 -0.03 6.98 -16.16
N ALA A 313 0.00 6.75 -14.85
CA ALA A 313 0.91 5.78 -14.22
C ALA A 313 0.45 4.32 -14.39
N GLY A 314 -0.71 4.09 -15.01
CA GLY A 314 -1.24 2.77 -15.35
C GLY A 314 -2.20 2.17 -14.33
N ALA A 315 -2.63 2.94 -13.32
CA ALA A 315 -3.59 2.46 -12.32
C ALA A 315 -4.95 2.13 -12.96
N ILE A 316 -5.56 1.02 -12.54
CA ILE A 316 -6.93 0.67 -12.91
C ILE A 316 -7.85 1.08 -11.77
N ILE A 317 -8.70 2.08 -12.02
CA ILE A 317 -9.61 2.59 -11.00
C ILE A 317 -10.86 1.72 -11.00
N LEU A 318 -11.10 0.97 -9.93
CA LEU A 318 -12.20 0.00 -9.88
C LEU A 318 -13.55 0.64 -9.56
N ALA A 319 -13.55 1.61 -8.65
CA ALA A 319 -14.77 2.16 -8.08
C ALA A 319 -14.54 3.50 -7.39
N LYS A 320 -15.64 4.24 -7.22
CA LYS A 320 -15.75 5.26 -6.18
C LYS A 320 -16.17 4.60 -4.87
N VAL A 321 -15.61 5.05 -3.76
CA VAL A 321 -15.94 4.56 -2.41
C VAL A 321 -16.61 5.64 -1.57
N ASN A 322 -17.49 5.17 -0.70
CA ASN A 322 -18.30 5.99 0.20
C ASN A 322 -17.41 6.79 1.17
N LEU A 323 -18.00 7.85 1.70
CA LEU A 323 -17.36 8.77 2.62
C LEU A 323 -18.40 9.27 3.61
N HIS A 324 -17.96 10.02 4.60
CA HIS A 324 -18.90 10.86 5.32
C HIS A 324 -19.42 11.94 4.37
N GLU A 325 -20.73 12.15 4.35
CA GLU A 325 -21.38 13.10 3.45
C GLU A 325 -20.70 14.48 3.48
N LEU A 326 -20.33 14.98 2.29
CA LEU A 326 -19.60 16.23 2.09
C LEU A 326 -18.27 16.34 2.88
N ALA A 327 -17.74 15.20 3.31
CA ALA A 327 -16.53 15.08 4.13
C ALA A 327 -16.58 15.73 5.53
N LEU A 328 -17.78 16.03 6.07
CA LEU A 328 -17.96 16.88 7.25
C LEU A 328 -17.77 16.21 8.63
N GLU A 329 -17.56 14.90 8.73
CA GLU A 329 -17.31 14.19 10.00
C GLU A 329 -16.59 12.83 9.78
N GLY A 330 -16.13 12.20 10.86
CA GLY A 330 -15.40 10.93 10.88
C GLY A 330 -16.25 9.66 11.06
N LEU A 331 -17.54 9.67 10.69
CA LEU A 331 -18.45 8.52 10.90
C LEU A 331 -18.69 7.68 9.62
N SER A 332 -18.37 8.24 8.44
CA SER A 332 -18.51 7.59 7.12
C SER A 332 -19.88 7.00 6.82
N VAL A 333 -20.88 7.88 6.87
CA VAL A 333 -22.26 7.64 6.49
C VAL A 333 -22.67 8.73 5.50
N SER A 334 -23.50 8.38 4.51
CA SER A 334 -24.00 9.31 3.52
C SER A 334 -25.36 8.90 2.96
N SER A 335 -26.11 9.86 2.42
CA SER A 335 -27.45 9.63 1.85
C SER A 335 -27.42 8.80 0.57
N VAL A 336 -26.34 8.89 -0.22
CA VAL A 336 -26.15 8.09 -1.44
C VAL A 336 -25.62 6.69 -1.10
N GLY A 337 -24.62 6.62 -0.22
CA GLY A 337 -23.86 5.39 0.04
C GLY A 337 -24.29 4.59 1.26
N GLY A 338 -25.17 5.12 2.12
CA GLY A 338 -25.49 4.50 3.41
C GLY A 338 -24.37 4.60 4.44
N GLN A 339 -24.44 3.80 5.50
CA GLN A 339 -23.40 3.66 6.53
C GLN A 339 -22.32 2.69 6.04
N THR A 340 -21.06 3.13 6.00
CA THR A 340 -19.91 2.23 5.85
C THR A 340 -19.61 1.58 7.20
N ILE A 341 -19.27 0.30 7.22
CA ILE A 341 -19.03 -0.50 8.43
C ILE A 341 -17.53 -0.83 8.55
N ASN A 342 -17.00 -0.80 9.77
CA ASN A 342 -15.62 -1.18 10.02
C ASN A 342 -15.41 -2.69 9.78
N PRO A 343 -14.43 -3.11 8.96
CA PRO A 343 -14.15 -4.52 8.71
C PRO A 343 -13.74 -5.32 9.95
N TYR A 344 -13.19 -4.67 10.99
CA TYR A 344 -12.72 -5.33 12.20
C TYR A 344 -13.75 -5.34 13.33
N ASP A 345 -14.78 -4.49 13.28
CA ASP A 345 -15.87 -4.48 14.26
C ASP A 345 -17.16 -3.99 13.59
N TYR A 346 -18.09 -4.91 13.33
CA TYR A 346 -19.32 -4.59 12.61
C TYR A 346 -20.26 -3.62 13.36
N THR A 347 -19.96 -3.30 14.62
CA THR A 347 -20.71 -2.31 15.42
C THR A 347 -20.09 -0.92 15.40
N ARG A 348 -18.92 -0.74 14.77
CA ARG A 348 -18.16 0.52 14.77
C ARG A 348 -18.05 1.15 13.40
N THR A 349 -17.80 2.46 13.39
CA THR A 349 -17.51 3.19 12.17
C THR A 349 -16.11 2.85 11.67
N PRO A 350 -15.82 2.97 10.37
CA PRO A 350 -14.49 2.79 9.81
C PRO A 350 -13.61 4.05 10.01
N GLY A 351 -13.96 4.95 10.94
CA GLY A 351 -13.43 6.31 10.99
C GLY A 351 -13.88 7.12 9.76
N GLY A 352 -13.25 8.26 9.52
CA GLY A 352 -13.61 9.06 8.34
C GLY A 352 -12.96 10.44 8.26
N SER A 353 -13.29 11.23 7.23
CA SER A 353 -14.36 10.98 6.27
C SER A 353 -14.04 9.98 5.15
N SER A 354 -12.79 9.55 4.94
CA SER A 354 -12.43 8.57 3.90
C SER A 354 -12.65 7.11 4.35
N GLY A 355 -13.74 6.83 5.07
CA GLY A 355 -13.99 5.51 5.66
C GLY A 355 -14.28 4.41 4.65
N GLY A 356 -14.94 4.71 3.53
CA GLY A 356 -15.10 3.75 2.44
C GLY A 356 -13.74 3.32 1.86
N THR A 357 -12.80 4.25 1.69
CA THR A 357 -11.42 3.90 1.29
C THR A 357 -10.76 2.99 2.33
N GLY A 358 -10.85 3.34 3.62
CA GLY A 358 -10.29 2.52 4.71
C GLY A 358 -10.87 1.10 4.73
N ALA A 359 -12.20 0.98 4.68
CA ALA A 359 -12.88 -0.30 4.72
C ALA A 359 -12.59 -1.14 3.46
N ALA A 360 -12.63 -0.55 2.27
CA ALA A 360 -12.34 -1.22 1.01
C ALA A 360 -10.90 -1.74 0.94
N VAL A 361 -9.92 -0.95 1.34
CA VAL A 361 -8.50 -1.36 1.32
C VAL A 361 -8.21 -2.41 2.40
N ALA A 362 -8.82 -2.31 3.59
CA ALA A 362 -8.65 -3.31 4.63
C ALA A 362 -9.31 -4.66 4.30
N ALA A 363 -10.42 -4.64 3.57
CA ALA A 363 -11.11 -5.83 3.05
C ALA A 363 -10.56 -6.33 1.69
N SER A 364 -9.53 -5.69 1.17
CA SER A 364 -8.85 -6.06 -0.08
C SER A 364 -9.76 -6.05 -1.30
N PHE A 365 -10.51 -4.95 -1.43
CA PHE A 365 -11.27 -4.59 -2.63
C PHE A 365 -10.41 -3.81 -3.65
N ALA A 366 -9.23 -3.36 -3.23
CA ALA A 366 -8.20 -2.76 -4.07
C ALA A 366 -6.83 -2.91 -3.40
N VAL A 367 -5.74 -2.62 -4.12
CA VAL A 367 -4.38 -2.59 -3.53
C VAL A 367 -4.21 -1.43 -2.57
N TRP A 368 -4.72 -0.26 -2.98
CA TRP A 368 -4.70 0.97 -2.20
C TRP A 368 -5.85 1.88 -2.67
N GLY A 369 -6.04 3.03 -2.03
CA GLY A 369 -7.03 3.99 -2.48
C GLY A 369 -6.73 5.42 -2.07
N THR A 370 -7.47 6.37 -2.66
CA THR A 370 -7.32 7.79 -2.36
C THR A 370 -8.20 8.21 -1.19
N GLY A 371 -7.74 9.21 -0.44
CA GLY A 371 -8.55 9.90 0.55
C GLY A 371 -8.28 11.41 0.53
N THR A 372 -9.01 12.13 1.37
CA THR A 372 -8.76 13.56 1.62
C THR A 372 -8.76 13.79 3.12
N ASP A 373 -8.07 14.84 3.59
CA ASP A 373 -7.90 15.16 5.00
C ASP A 373 -8.03 16.66 5.24
N THR A 374 -9.10 17.06 5.94
CA THR A 374 -9.29 18.44 6.43
C THR A 374 -8.96 18.55 7.91
N VAL A 375 -9.16 17.49 8.67
CA VAL A 375 -8.79 17.44 10.10
C VAL A 375 -8.16 16.10 10.46
N ASN A 376 -8.76 14.97 10.07
CA ASN A 376 -8.18 13.62 10.27
C ASN A 376 -8.49 12.67 9.09
N SER A 377 -9.10 13.14 7.99
CA SER A 377 -9.85 12.26 7.10
C SER A 377 -9.02 11.29 6.24
N LEU A 378 -7.69 11.35 6.24
CA LEU A 378 -6.79 10.28 5.75
C LEU A 378 -6.31 9.37 6.88
N ARG A 379 -6.13 9.94 8.08
CA ARG A 379 -5.45 9.32 9.22
C ARG A 379 -6.39 8.53 10.11
N SER A 380 -7.60 9.03 10.36
CA SER A 380 -8.68 8.35 11.09
C SER A 380 -9.11 7.04 10.43
N PRO A 381 -9.42 7.01 9.12
CA PRO A 381 -9.73 5.74 8.47
C PRO A 381 -8.50 4.82 8.35
N ALA A 382 -7.28 5.35 8.24
CA ALA A 382 -6.09 4.48 8.27
C ALA A 382 -5.92 3.80 9.63
N SER A 383 -6.03 4.57 10.72
CA SER A 383 -5.98 4.11 12.11
C SER A 383 -7.07 3.08 12.41
N ALA A 384 -8.33 3.38 12.07
CA ALA A 384 -9.49 2.55 12.37
C ALA A 384 -9.56 1.23 11.57
N ASN A 385 -8.81 1.12 10.48
CA ASN A 385 -8.83 -0.05 9.58
C ASN A 385 -7.46 -0.75 9.47
N SER A 386 -6.52 -0.49 10.39
CA SER A 386 -5.18 -1.10 10.39
C SER A 386 -4.40 -0.90 9.08
N LEU A 387 -4.33 0.36 8.63
CA LEU A 387 -3.71 0.78 7.38
C LEU A 387 -2.67 1.89 7.59
N PHE A 388 -1.90 2.12 6.54
CA PHE A 388 -0.95 3.22 6.42
C PHE A 388 -1.58 4.34 5.59
N SER A 389 -1.24 5.59 5.91
CA SER A 389 -1.61 6.72 5.06
C SER A 389 -0.61 7.86 5.14
N VAL A 390 -0.62 8.72 4.11
CA VAL A 390 0.19 9.94 4.07
C VAL A 390 -0.72 11.15 3.92
N ARG A 391 -0.74 12.02 4.93
CA ARG A 391 -1.17 13.40 4.77
C ARG A 391 0.06 14.21 4.37
N PRO A 392 0.19 14.67 3.12
CA PRO A 392 1.38 15.40 2.70
C PRO A 392 1.41 16.83 3.27
N THR A 393 2.55 17.49 3.13
CA THR A 393 2.68 18.93 3.35
C THR A 393 1.67 19.66 2.46
N ARG A 394 1.01 20.68 3.02
CA ARG A 394 0.05 21.49 2.26
C ARG A 394 0.71 22.04 0.99
N GLY A 395 0.13 21.70 -0.16
CA GLY A 395 0.60 22.09 -1.48
C GLY A 395 1.46 21.04 -2.21
N LEU A 396 1.87 19.94 -1.57
CA LEU A 396 2.65 18.92 -2.29
C LEU A 396 1.87 18.26 -3.43
N ILE A 397 0.57 18.05 -3.23
CA ILE A 397 -0.33 17.44 -4.20
C ILE A 397 -1.48 18.41 -4.45
N SER A 398 -1.83 18.62 -5.72
CA SER A 398 -2.96 19.47 -6.12
C SER A 398 -4.29 18.95 -5.58
N ARG A 399 -5.14 19.89 -5.17
CA ARG A 399 -6.51 19.66 -4.70
C ARG A 399 -7.55 20.05 -5.75
N ALA A 400 -7.12 20.45 -6.95
CA ALA A 400 -8.03 20.77 -8.04
C ALA A 400 -8.88 19.54 -8.41
N GLY A 401 -10.16 19.77 -8.69
CA GLY A 401 -11.11 18.70 -8.98
C GLY A 401 -11.47 17.81 -7.78
N VAL A 402 -11.27 18.30 -6.55
CA VAL A 402 -11.72 17.63 -5.32
C VAL A 402 -12.75 18.50 -4.61
N ILE A 403 -13.90 17.94 -4.23
CA ILE A 403 -14.94 18.67 -3.47
C ILE A 403 -14.31 19.16 -2.15
N PRO A 404 -14.24 20.48 -1.92
CA PRO A 404 -13.43 21.07 -0.86
C PRO A 404 -14.20 21.27 0.45
N ILE A 405 -13.46 21.50 1.53
CA ILE A 405 -13.96 22.10 2.77
C ILE A 405 -13.15 23.34 3.15
N SER A 406 -11.83 23.27 3.11
CA SER A 406 -10.95 24.36 3.57
C SER A 406 -9.66 24.36 2.79
N TYR A 407 -9.38 25.44 2.06
CA TYR A 407 -8.10 25.59 1.39
C TYR A 407 -6.93 25.76 2.37
N THR A 408 -7.18 26.13 3.63
CA THR A 408 -6.14 26.12 4.68
C THR A 408 -5.80 24.70 5.12
N GLN A 409 -6.76 23.79 5.19
CA GLN A 409 -6.56 22.50 5.87
C GLN A 409 -6.62 21.28 4.95
N ASP A 410 -7.26 21.36 3.80
CA ASP A 410 -7.45 20.24 2.90
C ASP A 410 -6.11 19.73 2.34
N ALA A 411 -5.96 18.42 2.39
CA ALA A 411 -4.90 17.66 1.76
C ALA A 411 -5.49 16.41 1.09
N VAL A 412 -4.82 15.94 0.06
CA VAL A 412 -5.13 14.69 -0.65
C VAL A 412 -3.99 13.70 -0.44
N GLY A 413 -4.28 12.41 -0.38
CA GLY A 413 -3.23 11.43 -0.14
C GLY A 413 -3.68 9.97 -0.28
N PRO A 414 -2.71 9.04 -0.21
CA PRO A 414 -2.96 7.61 -0.31
C PRO A 414 -3.29 6.97 1.05
N ILE A 415 -4.09 5.91 1.00
CA ILE A 415 -4.31 4.94 2.08
C ILE A 415 -4.00 3.54 1.53
N GLY A 416 -3.16 2.77 2.22
CA GLY A 416 -2.66 1.47 1.73
C GLY A 416 -2.30 0.50 2.86
N ARG A 417 -1.97 -0.74 2.52
CA ARG A 417 -1.68 -1.81 3.49
C ARG A 417 -0.23 -1.86 3.96
N CYS A 418 0.68 -1.22 3.23
CA CYS A 418 2.09 -1.12 3.59
C CYS A 418 2.66 0.26 3.22
N VAL A 419 3.82 0.58 3.79
CA VAL A 419 4.53 1.86 3.55
C VAL A 419 4.97 2.00 2.09
N GLU A 420 5.40 0.90 1.47
CA GLU A 420 5.85 0.84 0.09
C GLU A 420 4.75 1.27 -0.90
N ASP A 421 3.53 0.76 -0.70
CA ASP A 421 2.40 1.07 -1.57
C ASP A 421 2.00 2.55 -1.45
N VAL A 422 1.93 3.08 -0.23
CA VAL A 422 1.60 4.51 -0.02
C VAL A 422 2.72 5.44 -0.49
N ALA A 423 3.98 5.04 -0.43
CA ALA A 423 5.11 5.81 -0.98
C ALA A 423 5.07 5.84 -2.52
N THR A 424 4.73 4.72 -3.15
CA THR A 424 4.56 4.64 -4.61
C THR A 424 3.40 5.51 -5.07
N ALA A 425 2.25 5.41 -4.38
CA ALA A 425 1.09 6.24 -4.67
C ALA A 425 1.39 7.73 -4.45
N LEU A 426 2.06 8.10 -3.34
CA LEU A 426 2.48 9.48 -3.08
C LEU A 426 3.36 10.04 -4.20
N THR A 427 4.31 9.23 -4.70
CA THR A 427 5.19 9.61 -5.83
C THR A 427 4.38 9.95 -7.07
N VAL A 428 3.39 9.13 -7.42
CA VAL A 428 2.54 9.40 -8.58
C VAL A 428 1.64 10.60 -8.35
N MET A 429 0.98 10.70 -7.20
CA MET A 429 0.09 11.82 -6.88
C MET A 429 0.85 13.16 -6.87
N ALA A 430 2.06 13.21 -6.32
CA ALA A 430 2.90 14.41 -6.30
C ALA A 430 3.49 14.77 -7.67
N SER A 431 3.48 13.85 -8.64
CA SER A 431 4.01 14.08 -9.99
C SER A 431 3.20 15.10 -10.81
N VAL A 432 1.99 15.45 -10.36
CA VAL A 432 1.20 16.56 -10.90
C VAL A 432 2.03 17.86 -10.89
N GLY A 433 2.79 18.09 -9.81
CA GLY A 433 3.64 19.27 -9.66
C GLY A 433 2.83 20.56 -9.45
N TYR A 434 3.29 21.65 -10.07
CA TYR A 434 2.60 22.94 -10.01
C TYR A 434 1.28 22.89 -10.79
N ASP A 435 0.23 23.38 -10.14
CA ASP A 435 -1.11 23.49 -10.70
C ASP A 435 -1.62 24.92 -10.51
N GLU A 436 -2.00 25.58 -11.61
CA GLU A 436 -2.53 26.94 -11.59
C GLU A 436 -3.92 27.04 -10.93
N GLN A 437 -4.68 25.94 -10.87
CA GLN A 437 -5.96 25.87 -10.19
C GLN A 437 -5.81 25.66 -8.67
N ASP A 438 -4.59 25.37 -8.21
CA ASP A 438 -4.27 25.22 -6.79
C ASP A 438 -2.98 25.98 -6.44
N ASN A 439 -3.15 27.21 -5.98
CA ASN A 439 -2.04 28.10 -5.62
C ASN A 439 -1.11 27.55 -4.52
N ALA A 440 -1.55 26.59 -3.70
CA ALA A 440 -0.69 26.02 -2.66
C ALA A 440 0.46 25.20 -3.28
N THR A 441 0.28 24.67 -4.49
CA THR A 441 1.33 23.94 -5.21
C THR A 441 2.52 24.80 -5.61
N ALA A 442 2.36 26.14 -5.65
CA ALA A 442 3.46 27.07 -5.85
C ALA A 442 4.46 27.06 -4.67
N LEU A 443 4.05 26.59 -3.48
CA LEU A 443 4.87 26.58 -2.27
C LEU A 443 5.94 25.48 -2.29
N VAL A 444 5.84 24.49 -3.20
CA VAL A 444 6.77 23.35 -3.25
C VAL A 444 8.18 23.84 -3.62
N PRO A 445 9.19 23.68 -2.73
CA PRO A 445 10.55 24.09 -2.99
C PRO A 445 11.16 23.35 -4.18
N ALA A 446 12.08 23.99 -4.90
CA ALA A 446 12.70 23.40 -6.10
C ALA A 446 13.33 22.01 -5.85
N GLY A 447 13.97 21.81 -4.70
CA GLY A 447 14.60 20.53 -4.35
C GLY A 447 13.65 19.41 -3.94
N VAL A 448 12.35 19.69 -3.80
CA VAL A 448 11.30 18.72 -3.42
C VAL A 448 10.48 18.29 -4.64
N ARG A 449 10.50 19.07 -5.72
CA ARG A 449 9.72 18.80 -6.94
C ARG A 449 10.21 17.53 -7.61
N GLY A 450 9.30 16.63 -7.95
CA GLY A 450 9.62 15.37 -8.61
C GLY A 450 10.34 14.36 -7.71
N THR A 451 10.28 14.53 -6.39
CA THR A 451 10.80 13.54 -5.43
C THR A 451 10.16 12.17 -5.72
N ASP A 452 10.98 11.15 -5.86
CA ASP A 452 10.55 9.76 -5.82
C ASP A 452 10.58 9.28 -4.37
N TYR A 453 9.41 9.14 -3.76
CA TYR A 453 9.27 8.76 -2.35
C TYR A 453 9.53 7.27 -2.09
N THR A 454 9.69 6.48 -3.15
CA THR A 454 10.15 5.08 -3.06
C THR A 454 11.68 5.00 -3.07
N ALA A 455 12.34 6.03 -3.63
CA ALA A 455 13.80 6.07 -3.65
C ALA A 455 14.34 6.13 -2.22
N HIS A 456 15.30 5.25 -1.93
CA HIS A 456 15.94 5.18 -0.61
C HIS A 456 14.98 4.91 0.55
N LEU A 457 13.78 4.36 0.30
CA LEU A 457 12.80 4.04 1.35
C LEU A 457 13.36 3.08 2.40
N TYR A 458 14.19 2.12 1.98
CA TYR A 458 14.91 1.20 2.86
C TYR A 458 16.17 1.80 3.51
N ALA A 459 16.59 3.00 3.12
CA ALA A 459 17.78 3.66 3.63
C ALA A 459 17.45 4.48 4.89
N GLY A 460 17.41 3.82 6.04
CA GLY A 460 17.13 4.49 7.30
C GLY A 460 17.53 3.65 8.51
N SER A 461 17.55 4.29 9.66
CA SER A 461 17.67 3.62 10.96
C SER A 461 16.86 4.41 11.98
N LEU A 462 16.28 3.68 12.95
CA LEU A 462 15.67 4.29 14.12
C LEU A 462 16.73 4.71 15.16
N GLN A 463 17.95 4.16 15.05
CA GLN A 463 19.02 4.44 16.00
C GLN A 463 19.42 5.92 15.96
N GLY A 464 19.45 6.55 17.14
CA GLY A 464 19.82 7.96 17.28
C GLY A 464 18.71 8.95 16.93
N LEU A 465 17.57 8.50 16.40
CA LEU A 465 16.43 9.39 16.15
C LEU A 465 15.86 9.93 17.46
N ARG A 466 15.37 11.16 17.44
CA ARG A 466 14.69 11.81 18.57
C ARG A 466 13.23 12.03 18.22
N LEU A 467 12.34 11.30 18.90
CA LEU A 467 10.91 11.29 18.63
C LEU A 467 10.17 11.99 19.77
N GLY A 468 9.50 13.11 19.49
CA GLY A 468 8.76 13.87 20.49
C GLY A 468 7.39 13.25 20.75
N LEU A 469 7.12 12.75 21.96
CA LEU A 469 5.83 12.17 22.35
C LEU A 469 4.91 13.23 22.95
N VAL A 470 3.80 13.57 22.29
CA VAL A 470 2.89 14.64 22.75
C VAL A 470 1.93 14.13 23.82
N GLU A 471 2.21 14.43 25.08
CA GLU A 471 1.42 13.90 26.20
C GLU A 471 0.00 14.48 26.27
N GLY A 472 -0.20 15.75 25.89
CA GLY A 472 -1.53 16.39 25.87
C GLY A 472 -2.51 15.79 24.85
N PHE A 473 -2.03 14.90 23.98
CA PHE A 473 -2.81 14.20 22.96
C PHE A 473 -3.25 12.80 23.41
N PHE A 474 -3.00 12.43 24.67
CA PHE A 474 -3.55 11.22 25.27
C PHE A 474 -4.80 11.53 26.11
N ASN A 475 -5.66 10.53 26.27
CA ASN A 475 -6.63 10.50 27.35
C ASN A 475 -6.25 9.38 28.32
N ARG A 476 -5.73 9.74 29.49
CA ARG A 476 -5.29 8.78 30.53
C ARG A 476 -6.39 8.43 31.53
N THR A 477 -7.63 8.84 31.28
CA THR A 477 -8.78 8.45 32.11
C THR A 477 -9.07 6.97 31.86
N PRO A 478 -9.02 6.10 32.89
CA PRO A 478 -9.26 4.67 32.71
C PRO A 478 -10.61 4.40 32.05
N SER A 479 -10.60 3.68 30.92
CA SER A 479 -11.81 3.21 30.27
C SER A 479 -11.50 2.13 29.22
N PRO A 480 -12.48 1.27 28.89
CA PRO A 480 -12.33 0.28 27.81
C PRO A 480 -12.00 0.88 26.43
N GLU A 481 -12.26 2.18 26.23
CA GLU A 481 -12.04 2.87 24.96
C GLU A 481 -10.68 3.60 24.92
N ASN A 482 -10.14 4.03 26.06
CA ASN A 482 -8.87 4.77 26.13
C ASN A 482 -7.68 3.87 26.46
N ASP A 483 -7.87 2.89 27.35
CA ASP A 483 -6.78 2.05 27.86
C ASP A 483 -6.06 1.28 26.74
N PRO A 484 -6.78 0.67 25.76
CA PRO A 484 -6.12 0.03 24.62
C PRO A 484 -5.20 0.96 23.82
N VAL A 485 -5.63 2.21 23.60
CA VAL A 485 -4.82 3.21 22.88
C VAL A 485 -3.55 3.54 23.66
N ASN A 486 -3.69 3.75 24.97
CA ASN A 486 -2.57 4.03 25.85
C ASN A 486 -1.56 2.87 25.87
N GLU A 487 -2.03 1.64 25.93
CA GLU A 487 -1.23 0.41 25.93
C GLU A 487 -0.50 0.20 24.59
N ALA A 488 -1.20 0.36 23.46
CA ALA A 488 -0.60 0.24 22.13
C ALA A 488 0.52 1.29 21.93
N MET A 489 0.28 2.54 22.34
CA MET A 489 1.29 3.60 22.29
C MET A 489 2.47 3.31 23.21
N ALA A 490 2.25 2.80 24.42
CA ALA A 490 3.33 2.41 25.33
C ALA A 490 4.19 1.26 24.76
N ASN A 491 3.56 0.29 24.09
CA ASN A 491 4.24 -0.83 23.44
C ASN A 491 5.14 -0.35 22.28
N VAL A 492 4.58 0.43 21.33
CA VAL A 492 5.36 0.91 20.18
C VAL A 492 6.48 1.87 20.61
N THR A 493 6.24 2.76 21.57
CA THR A 493 7.29 3.67 22.08
C THR A 493 8.41 2.92 22.81
N SER A 494 8.08 1.86 23.55
CA SER A 494 9.08 0.98 24.17
C SER A 494 9.92 0.25 23.12
N LYS A 495 9.30 -0.28 22.05
CA LYS A 495 10.00 -0.89 20.92
C LYS A 495 10.92 0.09 20.20
N LEU A 496 10.44 1.31 19.94
CA LEU A 496 11.24 2.39 19.36
C LEU A 496 12.47 2.69 20.23
N ALA A 497 12.29 2.84 21.55
CA ALA A 497 13.40 3.08 22.47
C ALA A 497 14.47 1.96 22.41
N ASN A 498 14.02 0.70 22.31
CA ASN A 498 14.92 -0.46 22.23
C ASN A 498 15.74 -0.52 20.93
N THR A 499 15.34 0.19 19.87
CA THR A 499 16.15 0.34 18.65
C THR A 499 17.22 1.44 18.75
N GLY A 500 17.30 2.13 19.89
CA GLY A 500 18.20 3.26 20.10
C GLY A 500 17.61 4.62 19.72
N ALA A 501 16.30 4.71 19.44
CA ALA A 501 15.62 5.99 19.35
C ALA A 501 15.44 6.61 20.75
N THR A 502 15.53 7.92 20.85
CA THR A 502 15.22 8.67 22.07
C THR A 502 13.78 9.16 22.03
N ILE A 503 12.95 8.72 22.98
CA ILE A 503 11.60 9.26 23.17
C ILE A 503 11.69 10.49 24.07
N VAL A 504 11.27 11.64 23.55
CA VAL A 504 11.30 12.93 24.26
C VAL A 504 9.88 13.32 24.65
N PRO A 505 9.49 13.28 25.93
CA PRO A 505 8.13 13.67 26.33
C PRO A 505 7.92 15.17 26.10
N ILE A 506 6.83 15.53 25.43
CA ILE A 506 6.40 16.91 25.18
C ILE A 506 5.15 17.15 26.03
N THR A 507 5.34 17.86 27.14
CA THR A 507 4.32 18.13 28.16
C THR A 507 3.78 19.56 28.11
N ASP A 508 4.18 20.35 27.10
CA ASP A 508 3.74 21.73 27.00
C ASP A 508 2.22 21.81 26.78
N PRO A 509 1.47 22.57 27.60
CA PRO A 509 0.03 22.69 27.51
C PRO A 509 -0.47 23.29 26.19
N TYR A 510 0.40 23.92 25.40
CA TYR A 510 0.09 24.39 24.06
C TYR A 510 -0.37 23.25 23.14
N TYR A 511 0.09 22.03 23.38
CA TYR A 511 -0.37 20.83 22.68
C TYR A 511 -1.62 20.23 23.32
N ASN A 512 -2.74 20.94 23.17
CA ASN A 512 -4.06 20.45 23.53
C ASN A 512 -4.97 20.49 22.29
N ALA A 513 -5.35 19.32 21.77
CA ALA A 513 -6.13 19.21 20.53
C ALA A 513 -7.47 19.97 20.60
N THR A 514 -8.13 20.00 21.76
CA THR A 514 -9.38 20.75 21.95
C THR A 514 -9.16 22.25 21.86
N ALA A 515 -8.13 22.78 22.52
CA ALA A 515 -7.81 24.21 22.44
C ALA A 515 -7.32 24.63 21.05
N ILE A 516 -6.54 23.77 20.37
CA ILE A 516 -6.09 24.02 19.01
C ILE A 516 -7.27 24.07 18.03
N ALA A 517 -8.36 23.33 18.28
CA ALA A 517 -9.55 23.35 17.44
C ALA A 517 -10.30 24.69 17.42
N ASP A 518 -10.02 25.62 18.35
CA ASP A 518 -10.54 26.99 18.29
C ASP A 518 -9.99 27.78 17.08
N LEU A 519 -8.91 27.29 16.47
CA LEU A 519 -8.31 27.84 15.25
C LEU A 519 -8.84 27.21 13.96
N ASP A 520 -9.88 26.37 14.03
CA ASP A 520 -10.47 25.74 12.85
C ASP A 520 -11.06 26.77 11.87
N THR A 521 -10.64 26.68 10.61
CA THR A 521 -10.99 27.61 9.54
C THR A 521 -12.18 27.15 8.70
N GLN A 522 -12.60 25.88 8.81
CA GLN A 522 -13.61 25.28 7.96
C GLN A 522 -14.90 26.11 7.91
N ARG A 523 -15.36 26.64 9.05
CA ARG A 523 -16.59 27.45 9.12
C ARG A 523 -16.55 28.71 8.26
N TYR A 524 -15.38 29.26 7.95
CA TYR A 524 -15.23 30.48 7.16
C TYR A 524 -14.96 30.19 5.69
N GLU A 525 -14.28 29.09 5.41
CA GLU A 525 -13.78 28.75 4.07
C GLU A 525 -14.73 27.85 3.28
N TYR A 526 -15.58 27.06 3.96
CA TYR A 526 -16.36 26.00 3.33
C TYR A 526 -17.34 26.52 2.27
N ARG A 527 -18.16 27.51 2.61
CA ARG A 527 -19.11 28.11 1.65
C ARG A 527 -18.38 28.66 0.42
N GLU A 528 -17.36 29.48 0.62
CA GLU A 528 -16.64 30.12 -0.50
C GLU A 528 -15.92 29.10 -1.38
N SER A 529 -15.35 28.05 -0.77
CA SER A 529 -14.68 26.98 -1.50
C SER A 529 -15.67 26.11 -2.27
N MET A 530 -16.80 25.76 -1.66
CA MET A 530 -17.84 24.96 -2.30
C MET A 530 -18.55 25.73 -3.42
N ASP A 531 -18.89 27.00 -3.19
CA ASP A 531 -19.46 27.88 -4.23
C ASP A 531 -18.52 27.96 -5.44
N SER A 532 -17.21 28.14 -5.20
CA SER A 532 -16.21 28.14 -6.26
C SER A 532 -16.17 26.80 -7.03
N TYR A 533 -16.15 25.68 -6.31
CA TYR A 533 -16.16 24.35 -6.91
C TYR A 533 -17.41 24.09 -7.77
N LEU A 534 -18.60 24.47 -7.30
CA LEU A 534 -19.86 24.22 -8.02
C LEU A 534 -20.07 25.11 -9.25
N ASN A 535 -19.40 26.28 -9.29
CA ASN A 535 -19.46 27.21 -10.41
C ASN A 535 -18.43 26.93 -11.52
N ARG A 536 -17.58 25.91 -11.39
CA ARG A 536 -16.64 25.52 -12.45
C ARG A 536 -17.36 25.01 -13.70
N SER A 537 -16.71 25.17 -14.86
CA SER A 537 -17.25 24.77 -16.16
C SER A 537 -17.52 23.26 -16.29
N ALA A 538 -16.87 22.42 -15.48
CA ALA A 538 -17.09 20.97 -15.48
C ALA A 538 -18.49 20.54 -15.02
N MET A 539 -19.19 21.38 -14.24
CA MET A 539 -20.52 21.06 -13.72
C MET A 539 -21.58 21.52 -14.73
N SER A 540 -21.76 20.76 -15.82
CA SER A 540 -22.94 20.90 -16.70
C SER A 540 -24.15 20.16 -16.11
N SER A 541 -25.36 20.34 -16.65
CA SER A 541 -26.53 19.54 -16.28
C SER A 541 -26.79 18.43 -17.30
N THR A 542 -27.09 17.22 -16.82
CA THR A 542 -27.75 16.18 -17.60
C THR A 542 -29.25 16.27 -17.34
N ASN A 543 -30.06 16.09 -18.38
CA ASN A 543 -31.51 15.94 -18.27
C ASN A 543 -32.30 17.14 -17.69
N ASN A 544 -31.85 18.38 -17.91
CA ASN A 544 -32.49 19.59 -17.38
C ASN A 544 -32.62 19.63 -15.84
N ALA A 545 -31.92 18.76 -15.11
CA ALA A 545 -31.88 18.80 -13.65
C ALA A 545 -31.08 20.03 -13.18
N SER A 546 -31.61 20.76 -12.20
CA SER A 546 -30.90 21.86 -11.57
C SER A 546 -29.73 21.32 -10.75
N VAL A 547 -28.51 21.49 -11.24
CA VAL A 547 -27.29 21.20 -10.48
C VAL A 547 -27.07 22.32 -9.46
N PRO A 548 -26.81 22.04 -8.17
CA PRO A 548 -26.48 23.06 -7.19
C PRO A 548 -25.33 23.95 -7.67
N LYS A 549 -25.47 25.28 -7.54
CA LYS A 549 -24.45 26.28 -7.90
C LYS A 549 -23.85 26.97 -6.68
N SER A 550 -24.32 26.63 -5.48
CA SER A 550 -23.81 27.13 -4.23
C SER A 550 -24.00 26.11 -3.11
N LEU A 551 -23.27 26.29 -2.00
CA LEU A 551 -23.51 25.54 -0.76
C LEU A 551 -24.96 25.73 -0.28
N GLN A 552 -25.51 26.93 -0.48
CA GLN A 552 -26.91 27.22 -0.16
C GLN A 552 -27.87 26.36 -0.99
N ASP A 553 -27.59 26.14 -2.28
CA ASP A 553 -28.43 25.29 -3.13
C ASP A 553 -28.43 23.83 -2.66
N ILE A 554 -27.29 23.31 -2.20
CA ILE A 554 -27.19 21.95 -1.65
C ILE A 554 -28.14 21.78 -0.46
N TYR A 555 -28.23 22.79 0.40
CA TYR A 555 -29.07 22.76 1.60
C TYR A 555 -30.48 23.34 1.41
N ALA A 556 -30.80 23.91 0.25
CA ALA A 556 -32.11 24.49 -0.08
C ALA A 556 -33.05 23.53 -0.83
N ILE A 557 -32.57 22.34 -1.23
CA ILE A 557 -33.39 21.30 -1.88
C ILE A 557 -34.51 20.88 -0.91
N PRO A 558 -35.75 20.64 -1.40
CA PRO A 558 -36.88 20.25 -0.57
C PRO A 558 -36.57 19.09 0.40
N PRO A 559 -37.31 19.00 1.52
CA PRO A 559 -37.06 18.04 2.60
C PRO A 559 -36.94 16.60 2.10
N GLY A 560 -35.84 15.91 2.46
CA GLY A 560 -35.74 14.45 2.31
C GLY A 560 -34.42 13.87 1.77
N ASP A 561 -33.45 14.69 1.35
CA ASP A 561 -32.29 14.22 0.58
C ASP A 561 -30.91 14.45 1.25
N PHE A 562 -30.85 14.90 2.51
CA PHE A 562 -29.57 15.14 3.20
C PHE A 562 -29.42 14.27 4.46
N LEU A 563 -28.22 13.76 4.72
CA LEU A 563 -27.90 13.07 5.95
C LEU A 563 -27.81 14.06 7.12
N VAL A 564 -28.78 14.02 8.01
CA VAL A 564 -28.83 14.95 9.14
C VAL A 564 -28.12 14.36 10.35
N ILE A 565 -26.99 14.97 10.73
CA ILE A 565 -26.36 14.72 12.03
C ILE A 565 -26.60 15.94 12.91
N PRO A 566 -27.38 15.80 14.01
CA PRO A 566 -27.73 16.94 14.86
C PRO A 566 -26.53 17.75 15.37
N SER A 567 -25.40 17.08 15.64
CA SER A 567 -24.16 17.75 16.07
C SER A 567 -23.53 18.67 15.00
N GLN A 568 -23.84 18.45 13.72
CA GLN A 568 -23.35 19.27 12.60
C GLN A 568 -24.25 20.47 12.28
N HIS A 569 -25.47 20.55 12.83
CA HIS A 569 -26.43 21.62 12.51
C HIS A 569 -25.85 23.02 12.72
N GLU A 570 -25.22 23.23 13.88
CA GLU A 570 -24.64 24.53 14.22
C GLU A 570 -23.50 24.89 13.28
N TYR A 571 -22.66 23.90 12.96
CA TYR A 571 -21.55 24.07 12.03
C TYR A 571 -22.07 24.48 10.64
N VAL A 572 -23.03 23.75 10.08
CA VAL A 572 -23.56 24.03 8.73
C VAL A 572 -24.22 25.41 8.69
N ARG A 573 -25.09 25.73 9.66
CA ARG A 573 -25.76 27.04 9.72
C ARG A 573 -24.77 28.19 9.83
N THR A 574 -23.74 28.02 10.64
CA THR A 574 -22.68 29.03 10.78
C THR A 574 -21.85 29.15 9.50
N ALA A 575 -21.53 28.03 8.85
CA ALA A 575 -20.76 28.02 7.61
C ALA A 575 -21.49 28.71 6.45
N LEU A 576 -22.81 28.55 6.37
CA LEU A 576 -23.66 29.20 5.35
C LEU A 576 -23.65 30.73 5.41
N VAL A 577 -23.35 31.33 6.56
CA VAL A 577 -23.37 32.79 6.73
C VAL A 577 -22.01 33.40 7.03
N SER A 578 -21.01 32.56 7.29
CA SER A 578 -19.63 33.00 7.57
C SER A 578 -18.85 33.26 6.27
N SER A 579 -17.78 34.04 6.41
CA SER A 579 -16.90 34.44 5.31
C SER A 579 -15.47 34.64 5.80
N THR A 580 -14.51 34.47 4.90
CA THR A 580 -13.11 34.84 5.12
C THR A 580 -12.92 36.34 5.39
N SER A 581 -13.93 37.17 5.09
CA SER A 581 -13.96 38.60 5.42
C SER A 581 -14.32 38.90 6.89
N ASN A 582 -14.78 37.92 7.67
CA ASN A 582 -15.08 38.13 9.10
C ASN A 582 -13.80 38.52 9.87
N ALA A 583 -13.89 39.53 10.74
CA ALA A 583 -12.73 39.99 11.53
C ALA A 583 -12.07 38.87 12.36
N THR A 584 -12.86 37.91 12.85
CA THR A 584 -12.39 36.74 13.61
C THR A 584 -11.50 35.81 12.77
N TYR A 585 -11.73 35.72 11.45
CA TYR A 585 -10.93 34.87 10.56
C TYR A 585 -9.46 35.32 10.51
N ASN A 586 -9.20 36.62 10.45
CA ASN A 586 -7.82 37.16 10.48
C ASN A 586 -7.08 36.84 11.79
N ALA A 587 -7.79 36.86 12.93
CA ALA A 587 -7.23 36.49 14.22
C ALA A 587 -6.91 34.99 14.28
N ILE A 588 -7.79 34.14 13.74
CA ILE A 588 -7.55 32.69 13.61
C ILE A 588 -6.31 32.43 12.74
N GLN A 589 -6.20 33.08 11.58
CA GLN A 589 -5.03 32.95 10.71
C GLN A 589 -3.73 33.39 11.41
N ALA A 590 -3.78 34.43 12.24
CA ALA A 590 -2.64 34.80 13.09
C ALA A 590 -2.32 33.74 14.15
N GLY A 591 -3.35 33.14 14.77
CA GLY A 591 -3.21 32.01 15.69
C GLY A 591 -2.55 30.79 15.04
N ILE A 592 -2.95 30.45 13.81
CA ILE A 592 -2.34 29.34 13.03
C ILE A 592 -0.87 29.63 12.74
N ARG A 593 -0.51 30.86 12.38
CA ARG A 593 0.90 31.26 12.20
C ARG A 593 1.69 31.09 13.48
N ASN A 594 1.14 31.52 14.62
CA ASN A 594 1.77 31.35 15.92
C ASN A 594 1.92 29.87 16.30
N LEU A 595 0.90 29.06 16.06
CA LEU A 595 0.94 27.60 16.26
C LEU A 595 2.02 26.94 15.41
N THR A 596 2.15 27.36 14.15
CA THR A 596 3.18 26.85 13.23
C THR A 596 4.58 27.21 13.70
N LEU A 597 4.81 28.47 14.12
CA LEU A 597 6.09 28.91 14.67
C LEU A 597 6.44 28.16 15.96
N TYR A 598 5.45 27.96 16.83
CA TYR A 598 5.62 27.23 18.08
C TYR A 598 5.96 25.74 17.83
N LEU A 599 5.31 25.10 16.86
CA LEU A 599 5.64 23.75 16.42
C LEU A 599 7.10 23.67 15.91
N GLN A 600 7.53 24.61 15.07
CA GLN A 600 8.91 24.68 14.57
C GLN A 600 9.93 24.89 15.70
N GLN A 601 9.59 25.73 16.69
CA GLN A 601 10.40 25.92 17.89
C GLN A 601 10.49 24.62 18.70
N THR A 602 9.38 23.88 18.85
CA THR A 602 9.38 22.59 19.56
C THR A 602 10.32 21.58 18.91
N PHE A 603 10.28 21.45 17.58
CA PHE A 603 11.23 20.61 16.85
C PHE A 603 12.68 21.05 17.09
N THR A 604 12.95 22.35 17.06
CA THR A 604 14.32 22.88 17.15
C THR A 604 14.88 22.77 18.56
N SER A 605 14.14 23.24 19.58
CA SER A 605 14.57 23.24 20.99
C SER A 605 14.81 21.83 21.55
N ASN A 606 14.09 20.83 21.04
CA ASN A 606 14.23 19.44 21.46
C ASN A 606 15.07 18.58 20.49
N ALA A 607 15.58 19.18 19.40
CA ALA A 607 16.29 18.51 18.32
C ALA A 607 15.55 17.26 17.81
N LEU A 608 14.26 17.40 17.49
CA LEU A 608 13.39 16.29 17.10
C LEU A 608 13.53 15.95 15.61
N ASP A 609 13.49 14.66 15.33
CA ASP A 609 13.39 14.13 13.97
C ASP A 609 11.95 14.02 13.49
N ALA A 610 11.04 13.68 14.40
CA ALA A 610 9.59 13.61 14.20
C ALA A 610 8.87 13.80 15.55
N ILE A 611 7.58 14.10 15.48
CA ILE A 611 6.68 14.13 16.63
C ILE A 611 5.70 12.96 16.47
N ILE A 612 5.45 12.22 17.54
CA ILE A 612 4.55 11.06 17.57
C ILE A 612 3.45 11.23 18.62
N TYR A 613 2.25 10.75 18.29
CA TYR A 613 1.08 10.76 19.18
C TYR A 613 0.01 9.79 18.65
N PRO A 614 -0.91 9.29 19.49
CA PRO A 614 -1.99 8.45 19.02
C PRO A 614 -2.89 9.25 18.06
N GLU A 615 -3.36 8.64 16.98
CA GLU A 615 -4.22 9.32 16.01
C GLU A 615 -5.55 9.77 16.65
N GLN A 616 -6.10 8.93 17.53
CA GLN A 616 -7.25 9.21 18.38
C GLN A 616 -6.95 8.87 19.84
N LYS A 617 -7.55 9.61 20.77
CA LYS A 617 -7.46 9.40 22.22
C LYS A 617 -8.20 8.15 22.73
N ASN A 618 -9.13 7.66 21.93
CA ASN A 618 -9.98 6.50 22.18
C ASN A 618 -10.10 5.66 20.91
N LEU A 619 -10.62 4.44 21.04
CA LEU A 619 -10.98 3.61 19.88
C LEU A 619 -12.00 4.33 18.99
N VAL A 620 -12.00 3.97 17.70
CA VAL A 620 -12.98 4.47 16.72
C VAL A 620 -14.41 4.21 17.22
N VAL A 621 -15.30 5.20 17.09
CA VAL A 621 -16.58 5.16 17.82
C VAL A 621 -17.57 4.12 17.26
N PRO A 622 -18.52 3.64 18.09
CA PRO A 622 -19.65 2.85 17.63
C PRO A 622 -20.52 3.58 16.59
N ILE A 623 -21.14 2.82 15.68
CA ILE A 623 -22.18 3.32 14.78
C ILE A 623 -23.34 3.88 15.63
N GLY A 624 -23.87 5.04 15.23
CA GLY A 624 -24.89 5.78 15.99
C GLY A 624 -24.31 6.84 16.94
N SER A 625 -22.98 6.93 17.09
CA SER A 625 -22.33 7.99 17.86
C SER A 625 -22.54 9.38 17.23
N PRO A 626 -22.68 10.45 18.02
CA PRO A 626 -23.00 11.79 17.51
C PRO A 626 -21.82 12.47 16.77
N SER A 627 -20.60 12.02 16.99
CA SER A 627 -19.37 12.50 16.34
C SER A 627 -18.25 11.49 16.58
N GLN A 628 -17.18 11.58 15.78
CA GLN A 628 -15.95 10.86 16.09
C GLN A 628 -15.17 11.63 17.18
N SER A 629 -15.22 11.15 18.42
CA SER A 629 -14.57 11.79 19.56
C SER A 629 -13.05 11.52 19.61
N GLY A 630 -12.33 12.32 20.40
CA GLY A 630 -10.91 12.07 20.72
C GLY A 630 -9.90 12.34 19.60
N ARG A 631 -10.29 13.05 18.54
CA ARG A 631 -9.45 13.30 17.36
C ARG A 631 -8.26 14.22 17.68
N ASN A 632 -7.06 13.84 17.26
CA ASN A 632 -5.83 14.64 17.46
C ASN A 632 -5.32 15.35 16.20
N GLY A 633 -5.94 15.15 15.04
CA GLY A 633 -5.31 15.49 13.77
C GLY A 633 -5.34 16.97 13.39
N ILE A 634 -6.01 17.80 14.18
CA ILE A 634 -6.17 19.25 13.96
C ILE A 634 -4.82 19.99 13.91
N LEU A 635 -3.80 19.53 14.64
CA LEU A 635 -2.47 20.14 14.65
C LEU A 635 -1.83 20.14 13.26
N ALA A 636 -1.75 18.96 12.62
CA ALA A 636 -1.17 18.83 11.28
C ALA A 636 -2.04 19.52 10.21
N ALA A 637 -3.36 19.50 10.40
CA ALA A 637 -4.31 20.16 9.51
C ALA A 637 -4.06 21.66 9.41
N LEU A 638 -4.00 22.35 10.55
CA LEU A 638 -3.83 23.80 10.60
C LEU A 638 -2.41 24.24 10.18
N THR A 639 -1.39 23.52 10.66
CA THR A 639 0.01 23.87 10.36
C THR A 639 0.42 23.49 8.93
N GLY A 640 -0.37 22.65 8.26
CA GLY A 640 -0.02 22.12 6.93
C GLY A 640 1.17 21.15 6.97
N SER A 641 1.47 20.58 8.13
CA SER A 641 2.60 19.66 8.34
C SER A 641 2.29 18.26 7.79
N PRO A 642 3.29 17.55 7.25
CA PRO A 642 3.10 16.19 6.78
C PRO A 642 3.00 15.20 7.94
N VAL A 643 2.19 14.16 7.75
CA VAL A 643 2.01 13.06 8.68
C VAL A 643 1.99 11.74 7.91
N VAL A 644 2.73 10.75 8.43
CA VAL A 644 2.52 9.35 8.06
C VAL A 644 1.82 8.65 9.22
N THR A 645 0.68 8.03 8.94
CA THR A 645 -0.05 7.20 9.92
C THR A 645 0.36 5.75 9.75
N VAL A 646 0.60 5.08 10.87
CA VAL A 646 0.98 3.67 10.92
C VAL A 646 0.10 2.92 11.93
N PRO A 647 -0.27 1.65 11.68
CA PRO A 647 -0.92 0.82 12.69
C PRO A 647 0.09 0.49 13.81
N VAL A 648 -0.36 0.53 15.06
CA VAL A 648 0.48 0.28 16.26
C VAL A 648 -0.12 -0.72 17.24
N GLY A 649 -1.31 -1.24 16.96
CA GLY A 649 -1.91 -2.26 17.80
C GLY A 649 -3.39 -2.45 17.56
N PHE A 650 -3.98 -3.22 18.46
CA PHE A 650 -5.40 -3.55 18.49
C PHE A 650 -5.87 -3.51 19.95
N SER A 651 -7.15 -3.26 20.17
CA SER A 651 -7.77 -3.56 21.45
C SER A 651 -7.76 -5.07 21.74
N ASN A 652 -8.16 -5.44 22.96
CA ASN A 652 -8.51 -6.83 23.23
C ASN A 652 -9.61 -7.31 22.29
N SER A 653 -9.56 -8.60 21.96
CA SER A 653 -10.57 -9.30 21.18
C SER A 653 -11.94 -9.25 21.87
N THR A 654 -12.99 -9.08 21.09
CA THR A 654 -14.39 -9.17 21.53
C THR A 654 -15.20 -10.03 20.56
N ALA A 655 -16.45 -10.33 20.90
CA ALA A 655 -17.35 -11.06 20.00
C ALA A 655 -17.62 -10.30 18.69
N THR A 656 -17.61 -8.96 18.73
CA THR A 656 -17.85 -8.12 17.55
C THR A 656 -16.56 -7.77 16.83
N ALA A 657 -15.41 -7.83 17.52
CA ALA A 657 -14.08 -7.58 17.00
C ALA A 657 -13.10 -8.72 17.35
N PRO A 658 -13.14 -9.85 16.63
CA PRO A 658 -12.31 -11.02 16.94
C PRO A 658 -10.80 -10.72 16.92
N GLU A 659 -10.34 -9.86 16.01
CA GLU A 659 -8.95 -9.40 15.94
C GLU A 659 -8.64 -8.24 16.92
N GLY A 660 -9.67 -7.67 17.55
CA GLY A 660 -9.65 -6.40 18.25
C GLY A 660 -9.93 -5.22 17.33
N VAL A 661 -10.13 -4.04 17.92
CA VAL A 661 -10.32 -2.78 17.18
C VAL A 661 -8.95 -2.18 16.86
N PRO A 662 -8.63 -1.87 15.59
CA PRO A 662 -7.34 -1.30 15.20
C PRO A 662 -7.01 0.05 15.86
N ILE A 663 -5.72 0.29 16.11
CA ILE A 663 -5.20 1.52 16.70
C ILE A 663 -4.01 2.01 15.86
N GLY A 664 -4.04 3.29 15.48
CA GLY A 664 -2.97 3.96 14.74
C GLY A 664 -2.24 5.05 15.51
N MET A 665 -1.02 5.34 15.07
CA MET A 665 -0.17 6.44 15.53
C MET A 665 0.14 7.38 14.37
N GLU A 666 0.21 8.67 14.66
CA GLU A 666 0.69 9.68 13.72
C GLU A 666 2.18 9.93 13.91
N ILE A 667 2.92 10.03 12.81
CA ILE A 667 4.32 10.47 12.75
C ILE A 667 4.34 11.80 12.00
N LEU A 668 4.31 12.90 12.74
CA LEU A 668 4.32 14.26 12.23
C LEU A 668 5.74 14.74 11.97
N GLY A 669 5.97 15.31 10.79
CA GLY A 669 7.25 15.88 10.39
C GLY A 669 7.23 17.39 10.22
N ARG A 670 8.40 17.93 9.86
CA ARG A 670 8.49 19.30 9.35
C ARG A 670 7.96 19.32 7.91
N SER A 671 7.56 20.49 7.42
CA SER A 671 7.20 20.65 6.02
C SER A 671 8.28 20.08 5.09
N TRP A 672 7.84 19.35 4.07
CA TRP A 672 8.67 18.74 3.02
C TRP A 672 9.59 17.61 3.49
N THR A 673 9.26 16.93 4.60
CA THR A 673 10.04 15.80 5.10
C THR A 673 9.34 14.45 4.93
N GLU A 674 8.42 14.31 3.98
CA GLU A 674 7.64 13.08 3.74
C GLU A 674 8.55 11.86 3.54
N GLU A 675 9.65 11.99 2.78
CA GLU A 675 10.63 10.92 2.57
C GLU A 675 11.22 10.41 3.89
N LYS A 676 11.56 11.33 4.81
CA LYS A 676 12.06 10.95 6.15
C LYS A 676 10.98 10.25 6.97
N LEU A 677 9.74 10.74 6.92
CA LEU A 677 8.63 10.14 7.66
C LEU A 677 8.29 8.74 7.15
N LEU A 678 8.31 8.54 5.83
CA LEU A 678 8.11 7.24 5.20
C LEU A 678 9.20 6.25 5.61
N ARG A 679 10.46 6.69 5.68
CA ARG A 679 11.55 5.86 6.20
C ARG A 679 11.34 5.48 7.67
N ILE A 680 10.94 6.42 8.52
CA ILE A 680 10.62 6.12 9.93
C ILE A 680 9.46 5.12 10.00
N ALA A 681 8.41 5.32 9.22
CA ALA A 681 7.25 4.44 9.15
C ALA A 681 7.62 3.04 8.69
N LEU A 682 8.49 2.90 7.68
CA LEU A 682 8.97 1.60 7.21
C LEU A 682 9.74 0.87 8.32
N GLN A 683 10.63 1.56 9.02
CA GLN A 683 11.37 0.94 10.12
C GLN A 683 10.43 0.51 11.26
N ILE A 684 9.37 1.28 11.54
CA ILE A 684 8.31 0.88 12.48
C ILE A 684 7.57 -0.36 11.98
N GLN A 685 7.18 -0.38 10.70
CA GLN A 685 6.55 -1.54 10.06
C GLN A 685 7.42 -2.79 10.27
N GLU A 686 8.73 -2.70 10.05
CA GLU A 686 9.66 -3.83 10.20
C GLU A 686 9.79 -4.36 11.63
N ILE A 687 9.95 -3.48 12.64
CA ILE A 687 10.08 -3.92 14.04
C ILE A 687 8.73 -4.23 14.73
N HIS A 688 7.63 -3.84 14.08
CA HIS A 688 6.29 -3.87 14.64
C HIS A 688 5.23 -4.16 13.57
N ARG A 689 5.36 -5.30 12.89
CA ARG A 689 4.39 -5.82 11.93
C ARG A 689 3.08 -6.21 12.62
N VAL A 690 2.22 -5.23 12.89
CA VAL A 690 0.96 -5.42 13.63
C VAL A 690 -0.26 -5.59 12.74
N ARG A 691 -0.24 -5.06 11.50
CA ARG A 691 -1.37 -5.17 10.58
C ARG A 691 -1.78 -6.64 10.43
N ARG A 692 -3.10 -6.88 10.41
CA ARG A 692 -3.72 -8.17 10.13
C ARG A 692 -4.92 -7.96 9.22
N THR A 693 -5.15 -8.85 8.27
CA THR A 693 -6.40 -8.89 7.49
C THR A 693 -7.59 -9.21 8.39
N PRO A 694 -8.76 -8.55 8.23
CA PRO A 694 -10.00 -8.96 8.90
C PRO A 694 -10.30 -10.44 8.64
N GLY A 695 -10.75 -11.19 9.65
CA GLY A 695 -10.90 -12.65 9.56
C GLY A 695 -11.78 -13.11 8.41
N TRP A 696 -12.96 -12.49 8.24
CA TRP A 696 -13.89 -12.81 7.16
C TRP A 696 -13.37 -12.39 5.77
N ALA A 697 -12.48 -11.41 5.69
CA ALA A 697 -11.93 -10.97 4.41
C ALA A 697 -10.86 -11.93 3.86
N LYS A 698 -10.45 -12.95 4.64
CA LYS A 698 -9.55 -14.03 4.20
C LYS A 698 -10.26 -15.15 3.45
N GLU A 699 -11.58 -15.13 3.39
CA GLU A 699 -12.35 -16.12 2.65
C GLU A 699 -11.91 -16.15 1.17
N ASP A 700 -11.70 -17.37 0.65
CA ASP A 700 -11.41 -17.59 -0.76
C ASP A 700 -12.65 -17.24 -1.58
N VAL A 701 -12.52 -16.22 -2.41
CA VAL A 701 -13.58 -15.80 -3.33
C VAL A 701 -13.27 -16.36 -4.71
N GLU A 702 -14.18 -17.17 -5.24
CA GLU A 702 -14.03 -17.74 -6.57
C GLU A 702 -13.91 -16.63 -7.63
N LEU A 703 -12.90 -16.76 -8.49
CA LEU A 703 -12.70 -15.85 -9.61
C LEU A 703 -13.84 -16.02 -10.61
N VAL A 704 -14.61 -14.95 -10.81
CA VAL A 704 -15.68 -14.92 -11.81
C VAL A 704 -15.12 -14.30 -13.08
N ALA A 705 -15.31 -14.99 -14.21
CA ALA A 705 -15.02 -14.44 -15.54
C ALA A 705 -16.08 -13.39 -15.90
N HIS A 706 -15.92 -12.17 -15.39
CA HIS A 706 -16.85 -11.07 -15.59
C HIS A 706 -16.94 -10.69 -17.08
N GLY A 707 -18.13 -10.79 -17.68
CA GLY A 707 -18.40 -10.24 -19.02
C GLY A 707 -18.63 -8.72 -19.02
N SER A 708 -19.00 -8.18 -17.86
CA SER A 708 -19.22 -6.76 -17.58
C SER A 708 -18.89 -6.47 -16.13
N VAL A 709 -18.60 -5.22 -15.79
CA VAL A 709 -18.31 -4.82 -14.40
C VAL A 709 -19.56 -5.03 -13.52
N PRO A 710 -19.45 -5.68 -12.35
CA PRO A 710 -20.57 -5.83 -11.43
C PRO A 710 -21.14 -4.48 -10.99
N VAL A 711 -22.47 -4.39 -10.99
CA VAL A 711 -23.18 -3.23 -10.46
C VAL A 711 -23.25 -3.37 -8.94
N VAL A 712 -22.65 -2.42 -8.23
CA VAL A 712 -22.77 -2.32 -6.79
C VAL A 712 -23.86 -1.32 -6.45
N GLU A 713 -24.91 -1.79 -5.78
CA GLU A 713 -25.95 -0.94 -5.21
C GLU A 713 -25.68 -0.76 -3.71
N PRO A 714 -25.36 0.46 -3.24
CA PRO A 714 -25.14 0.71 -1.82
C PRO A 714 -26.40 0.46 -0.99
N GLU A 715 -26.27 -0.16 0.19
CA GLU A 715 -27.42 -0.40 1.08
C GLU A 715 -27.77 0.89 1.85
N ARG A 716 -28.63 1.73 1.28
CA ARG A 716 -29.03 3.01 1.88
C ARG A 716 -29.90 2.87 3.12
N ARG A 717 -30.55 1.73 3.34
CA ARG A 717 -31.44 1.52 4.50
C ARG A 717 -30.69 1.15 5.77
N ASN A 718 -29.38 0.92 5.68
CA ASN A 718 -28.54 0.65 6.86
C ASN A 718 -28.13 1.93 7.62
N ILE A 719 -28.57 3.12 7.17
CA ILE A 719 -28.34 4.38 7.89
C ILE A 719 -29.02 4.28 9.26
N PRO A 720 -28.27 4.40 10.38
CA PRO A 720 -28.83 4.37 11.71
C PRO A 720 -29.91 5.45 11.91
N PRO A 721 -30.98 5.18 12.68
CA PRO A 721 -31.97 6.20 13.04
C PRO A 721 -31.41 7.43 13.76
N ALA A 722 -30.20 7.32 14.32
CA ALA A 722 -29.46 8.43 14.91
C ALA A 722 -29.00 9.49 13.89
N TYR A 723 -28.97 9.14 12.59
CA TYR A 723 -28.57 9.99 11.47
C TYR A 723 -29.72 10.10 10.47
N PRO A 724 -30.86 10.71 10.84
CA PRO A 724 -32.03 10.75 9.96
C PRO A 724 -31.68 11.40 8.63
N VAL A 725 -32.23 10.88 7.52
CA VAL A 725 -32.20 11.60 6.25
C VAL A 725 -33.37 12.58 6.26
N GLY A 726 -33.11 13.88 6.10
CA GLY A 726 -34.11 14.91 6.33
C GLY A 726 -33.63 16.32 6.00
N THR A 727 -34.17 17.33 6.69
CA THR A 727 -33.83 18.74 6.48
C THR A 727 -33.09 19.29 7.69
N LEU A 728 -32.09 20.13 7.45
CA LEU A 728 -31.46 20.98 8.46
C LEU A 728 -32.46 22.04 8.96
N GLY A 729 -33.48 21.66 9.74
CA GLY A 729 -34.52 22.60 10.15
C GLY A 729 -35.62 22.09 11.08
N GLU A 730 -35.87 20.78 11.20
CA GLU A 730 -36.90 20.25 12.11
C GLU A 730 -36.36 19.12 12.98
N ASN A 731 -35.92 19.47 14.19
CA ASN A 731 -36.27 18.85 15.47
C ASN A 731 -35.72 19.68 16.63
#